data_AF-A0A2N3QZ45-F1
#
_entry.id   AF-A0A2N3QZ45-F1
#
_cell.length_a   1.000
_cell.length_b   1.000
_cell.length_c   1.000
_cell.angle_alpha   90.00
_cell.angle_beta   90.00
_cell.angle_gamma   90.00
#
_symmetry.space_group_name_H-M   'P 1'
#
loop_
_entity.id
_entity.type
_entity.pdbx_description
1 polymer ?
#
loop_
_entity_poly.entity_id
_entity_poly.type
_entity_poly.pdbx_seq_one_letter_code
_entity_poly.pdbx_strand_id
1 'polypeptide(L)'
;MRGNTHRSAERNGRVLRNGSSHNPARRIMAALVSVALSFTLAGATVAAYGNEGTTEETQQSPATAEPIEGAPQPEQNEDQGQATPEVQQTPEPSTPEPAETSNVPSESQETPQPDDEPAQENGVAVDAQEVSGGDVHSNDAASGIGQSGADKAAKQIDSDIASAAPTGARSYAAENRAADSTNPTILKTIAKRPNTDNGYTLDLSITGGQKIDVDRKADVVFVVDTSSSMGRYLYPPNSNIPDSEVGITVAKNAITGLLSLLQTNEPEGNVRAALVNFSNTATIDQQFTSNLSNVQNKVNGLTTGGFTNWDDGFRKANEVLTRARTGARKYVVFITDGEPTKTGANGTGDGYNHQYIGNAITEAKKRGDAYLYVIRAPYYQTDHPKQDLITWTQELATGANAVGQKTFDGQSARDMKEVMDVIYDSLTDSTRTRARVITDTLSQWVEPDGWNASNITDHIRVYKKDAHGTETVVNRDAYTASLTGKTITVTFKGNGFEAVKPVAYGIRFNVRPTSEAYAQWMKNNDDGRSGNSLYLQDDGSLNTGAVTTGDTSANKAGFFSNANAEAKFRDCTTSTTPSTKPGQVQVQTTTCTTDLTREYKKPVVQVKVKNAFTSIPVTKVVEGTPGWRSGDSFTFTLTAKNGAPMPQQNTVTIGKAGSSNTATGKFGEITYNKTGTYTYEVTETGGTGLYTYSKAKYTVAVTVTSNPDVNNPRYEVSSVAITKNQNDDGSGASGTVQSAVFTNKNATVTVGGFAVQKNLVGRDWNNSDLFTFELNRGSGSSSAPLPAGCQKTPCSVSINHDSVNKQATFGNFTFTEPGTYKYTVSEQKGNITSIMYSQATYAVTVVVSRIDNPSQAATLQATVTAQRTQNDDGNAPASATTVTGALPFTNTWITVSKLPLTGEGGATPLLWLVAAGGLGAFALLILGGGAIGRKRQTL
;
A
#
# COMPACT_ATOMS: atom_id res chain seq x y z
N MET A 1 27.54 58.57 -19.66
CA MET A 1 27.85 60.00 -19.37
C MET A 1 28.01 60.17 -17.86
N ARG A 2 28.37 61.38 -17.37
CA ARG A 2 28.39 61.78 -15.94
C ARG A 2 26.97 61.59 -15.31
N GLY A 3 26.76 61.46 -14.00
CA GLY A 3 27.66 61.49 -12.83
C GLY A 3 26.87 61.95 -11.57
N ASN A 4 27.50 61.91 -10.38
CA ASN A 4 26.99 62.37 -9.06
C ASN A 4 25.83 61.55 -8.42
N THR A 5 25.49 61.76 -7.12
CA THR A 5 26.20 61.35 -5.88
C THR A 5 25.44 61.77 -4.61
N HIS A 6 25.39 60.87 -3.60
CA HIS A 6 25.40 61.12 -2.14
C HIS A 6 24.20 61.71 -1.35
N ARG A 7 24.01 61.10 -0.15
CA ARG A 7 23.52 61.63 1.16
C ARG A 7 22.00 61.95 1.29
N SER A 8 21.36 61.86 2.48
CA SER A 8 21.69 61.24 3.79
C SER A 8 20.48 61.31 4.75
N ALA A 9 20.45 60.48 5.81
CA ALA A 9 19.65 60.64 7.06
C ALA A 9 18.10 60.51 6.93
N GLU A 10 17.25 60.24 7.95
CA GLU A 10 17.29 59.68 9.33
C GLU A 10 15.80 59.36 9.75
N ARG A 11 15.35 58.86 10.92
CA ARG A 11 15.91 58.59 12.27
C ARG A 11 15.09 57.53 13.06
N ASN A 12 15.70 56.96 14.11
CA ASN A 12 15.16 56.45 15.40
C ASN A 12 13.73 55.85 15.56
N GLY A 13 13.66 54.69 16.23
CA GLY A 13 12.48 54.18 16.95
C GLY A 13 12.75 52.81 17.62
N ARG A 14 12.95 52.77 18.95
CA ARG A 14 13.39 51.58 19.72
C ARG A 14 12.55 51.42 21.00
N VAL A 15 12.73 50.29 21.74
CA VAL A 15 12.26 49.95 23.13
C VAL A 15 11.04 49.01 23.18
N LEU A 16 10.94 47.95 24.01
CA LEU A 16 11.91 47.06 24.73
C LEU A 16 11.18 45.75 25.18
N ARG A 17 11.95 44.65 25.37
CA ARG A 17 11.97 43.59 26.45
C ARG A 17 10.74 43.38 27.39
N ASN A 18 10.45 42.22 28.01
CA ASN A 18 11.08 40.88 28.14
C ASN A 18 10.09 39.87 28.83
N GLY A 19 10.40 38.57 28.87
CA GLY A 19 10.29 37.82 30.15
C GLY A 19 9.23 36.72 30.37
N SER A 20 9.45 35.52 29.81
CA SER A 20 9.33 34.16 30.39
C SER A 20 8.22 33.73 31.41
N SER A 21 7.62 32.57 31.09
CA SER A 21 7.33 31.40 31.99
C SER A 21 5.89 31.08 32.45
N HIS A 22 5.69 29.76 32.67
CA HIS A 22 4.62 29.04 33.39
C HIS A 22 3.18 28.93 32.81
N ASN A 23 2.77 27.68 32.61
CA ASN A 23 1.38 27.15 32.63
C ASN A 23 0.93 26.96 34.12
N PRO A 24 -0.36 26.72 34.51
CA PRO A 24 -1.40 26.03 33.73
C PRO A 24 -2.89 26.49 33.88
N ALA A 25 -3.76 25.81 33.10
CA ALA A 25 -5.14 25.38 33.42
C ALA A 25 -6.41 26.29 33.21
N ARG A 26 -7.38 25.67 32.51
CA ARG A 26 -8.87 25.76 32.59
C ARG A 26 -9.62 27.11 32.40
N ARG A 27 -10.41 27.15 31.31
CA ARG A 27 -11.81 27.62 31.14
C ARG A 27 -12.32 26.91 29.87
N ILE A 28 -13.43 26.17 29.79
CA ILE A 28 -14.83 26.38 30.24
C ILE A 28 -15.46 27.64 29.66
N MET A 29 -16.26 27.44 28.61
CA MET A 29 -17.42 28.22 28.18
C MET A 29 -18.41 27.23 27.55
N ALA A 30 -19.72 27.44 27.73
CA ALA A 30 -20.77 26.57 27.21
C ALA A 30 -21.88 27.42 26.55
N ALA A 31 -22.54 26.86 25.55
CA ALA A 31 -23.73 27.44 24.94
C ALA A 31 -24.75 26.33 24.65
N LEU A 32 -25.95 26.48 25.23
CA LEU A 32 -27.12 25.65 24.96
C LEU A 32 -28.07 26.44 24.07
N VAL A 33 -28.54 25.85 22.97
CA VAL A 33 -29.83 26.20 22.36
C VAL A 33 -30.52 24.90 21.95
N SER A 34 -31.75 24.73 22.41
CA SER A 34 -32.62 23.60 22.04
C SER A 34 -33.66 24.07 21.02
N VAL A 35 -33.91 23.28 19.98
CA VAL A 35 -35.11 23.41 19.14
C VAL A 35 -35.68 22.01 18.92
N ALA A 36 -36.99 21.87 19.10
CA ALA A 36 -37.71 20.63 18.87
C ALA A 36 -38.32 20.61 17.46
N LEU A 37 -38.46 19.42 16.86
CA LEU A 37 -39.38 19.18 15.76
C LEU A 37 -40.47 18.20 16.21
N SER A 38 -41.71 18.55 15.95
CA SER A 38 -42.90 17.74 16.27
C SER A 38 -43.32 16.87 15.08
N PHE A 39 -44.04 15.79 15.37
CA PHE A 39 -44.70 14.97 14.36
C PHE A 39 -45.72 15.77 13.52
N THR A 40 -45.86 15.38 12.25
CA THR A 40 -47.18 15.30 11.60
C THR A 40 -47.18 14.15 10.61
N LEU A 41 -48.28 13.38 10.61
CA LEU A 41 -48.57 12.32 9.64
C LEU A 41 -49.88 12.71 8.96
N ALA A 42 -49.88 12.84 7.63
CA ALA A 42 -51.09 13.09 6.87
C ALA A 42 -50.94 12.50 5.45
N GLY A 43 -51.97 11.78 5.01
CA GLY A 43 -52.13 11.37 3.61
C GLY A 43 -53.40 11.99 3.05
N ALA A 44 -53.38 12.33 1.76
CA ALA A 44 -54.55 12.73 0.98
C ALA A 44 -54.33 12.35 -0.49
N THR A 45 -55.40 12.26 -1.27
CA THR A 45 -55.43 11.71 -2.63
C THR A 45 -56.15 12.64 -3.62
N VAL A 46 -56.05 12.31 -4.91
CA VAL A 46 -56.93 12.72 -6.05
C VAL A 46 -56.60 14.03 -6.82
N ALA A 47 -56.44 13.85 -8.15
CA ALA A 47 -56.69 14.79 -9.28
C ALA A 47 -55.81 16.05 -9.48
N ALA A 48 -55.69 16.63 -10.70
CA ALA A 48 -55.83 16.13 -12.10
C ALA A 48 -55.35 17.24 -13.10
N TYR A 49 -55.41 16.96 -14.42
CA TYR A 49 -54.90 17.74 -15.57
C TYR A 49 -53.36 17.79 -15.68
N GLY A 50 -52.72 17.67 -16.85
CA GLY A 50 -53.19 17.64 -18.25
C GLY A 50 -52.60 18.83 -19.04
N ASN A 51 -52.13 18.74 -20.29
CA ASN A 51 -51.96 17.65 -21.28
C ASN A 51 -50.56 17.81 -21.94
N GLU A 52 -50.06 17.12 -22.98
CA GLU A 52 -50.52 16.14 -23.99
C GLU A 52 -49.25 15.35 -24.47
N GLY A 53 -49.23 14.33 -25.35
CA GLY A 53 -50.26 13.65 -26.13
C GLY A 53 -49.64 12.66 -27.15
N THR A 54 -50.44 11.70 -27.66
CA THR A 54 -50.15 10.72 -28.76
C THR A 54 -48.94 9.77 -28.55
N THR A 55 -48.92 8.48 -28.92
CA THR A 55 -49.84 7.53 -29.62
C THR A 55 -49.24 6.12 -29.41
N GLU A 56 -49.95 5.00 -29.36
CA GLU A 56 -51.40 4.72 -29.41
C GLU A 56 -51.71 3.41 -28.63
N GLU A 57 -52.74 2.65 -29.02
CA GLU A 57 -53.17 1.35 -28.47
C GLU A 57 -52.54 0.14 -29.25
N THR A 58 -52.72 -1.15 -28.94
CA THR A 58 -53.80 -1.83 -28.19
C THR A 58 -53.35 -3.15 -27.52
N GLN A 59 -53.98 -3.46 -26.38
CA GLN A 59 -54.47 -4.76 -25.85
C GLN A 59 -53.86 -6.09 -26.40
N GLN A 60 -53.64 -7.16 -25.61
CA GLN A 60 -54.36 -7.59 -24.40
C GLN A 60 -53.55 -8.61 -23.55
N SER A 61 -53.93 -8.76 -22.27
CA SER A 61 -53.53 -9.82 -21.32
C SER A 61 -54.84 -10.43 -20.74
N PRO A 62 -54.91 -11.56 -19.98
CA PRO A 62 -53.88 -12.12 -19.08
C PRO A 62 -53.91 -13.68 -18.92
N ALA A 63 -53.52 -14.16 -17.72
CA ALA A 63 -53.58 -15.51 -17.13
C ALA A 63 -52.45 -16.49 -17.55
N THR A 64 -51.64 -17.13 -16.70
CA THR A 64 -51.72 -17.67 -15.31
C THR A 64 -52.42 -19.04 -15.15
N ALA A 65 -51.63 -20.11 -15.06
CA ALA A 65 -51.77 -21.21 -14.09
C ALA A 65 -50.56 -22.19 -14.15
N GLU A 66 -50.14 -22.70 -13.00
CA GLU A 66 -49.37 -23.95 -12.84
C GLU A 66 -50.36 -25.10 -12.48
N PRO A 67 -49.93 -26.33 -12.07
CA PRO A 67 -48.73 -27.12 -12.35
C PRO A 67 -49.14 -28.51 -12.94
N ILE A 68 -48.27 -29.53 -12.89
CA ILE A 68 -48.54 -30.91 -12.35
C ILE A 68 -47.34 -31.86 -12.60
N GLU A 69 -47.23 -32.90 -11.75
CA GLU A 69 -46.16 -33.91 -11.68
C GLU A 69 -46.23 -34.98 -12.80
N GLY A 70 -45.12 -35.72 -13.03
CA GLY A 70 -45.17 -36.95 -13.85
C GLY A 70 -43.81 -37.53 -14.27
N ALA A 71 -43.35 -38.57 -13.57
CA ALA A 71 -42.27 -39.51 -13.97
C ALA A 71 -42.72 -40.94 -13.58
N PRO A 72 -42.04 -42.06 -13.93
CA PRO A 72 -40.72 -42.22 -14.59
C PRO A 72 -40.65 -43.39 -15.65
N GLN A 73 -39.44 -43.90 -15.93
CA GLN A 73 -39.07 -45.26 -16.45
C GLN A 73 -39.04 -45.51 -17.99
N PRO A 74 -38.28 -46.53 -18.49
CA PRO A 74 -37.50 -46.43 -19.75
C PRO A 74 -37.61 -47.68 -20.69
N GLU A 75 -36.49 -48.08 -21.34
CA GLU A 75 -36.29 -49.22 -22.28
C GLU A 75 -36.80 -48.98 -23.74
N GLN A 76 -36.34 -49.61 -24.84
CA GLN A 76 -35.22 -50.49 -25.29
C GLN A 76 -35.27 -50.49 -26.86
N ASN A 77 -34.34 -50.92 -27.74
CA ASN A 77 -32.90 -51.31 -27.82
C ASN A 77 -32.51 -51.07 -29.34
N GLU A 78 -31.46 -51.49 -30.08
CA GLU A 78 -30.16 -52.19 -30.01
C GLU A 78 -29.42 -51.92 -31.36
N ASP A 79 -28.08 -52.09 -31.50
CA ASP A 79 -27.48 -52.80 -32.67
C ASP A 79 -25.99 -53.21 -32.43
N GLN A 80 -25.43 -54.05 -33.33
CA GLN A 80 -24.23 -54.89 -33.18
C GLN A 80 -23.11 -54.51 -34.19
N GLY A 81 -21.87 -55.02 -34.17
CA GLY A 81 -21.17 -55.94 -33.25
C GLY A 81 -19.75 -56.33 -33.77
N GLN A 82 -19.05 -57.18 -33.02
CA GLN A 82 -18.05 -58.23 -33.39
C GLN A 82 -16.94 -58.00 -34.47
N ALA A 83 -15.72 -58.59 -34.39
CA ALA A 83 -15.18 -59.65 -33.51
C ALA A 83 -13.63 -59.58 -33.33
N THR A 84 -13.10 -60.31 -32.34
CA THR A 84 -11.66 -60.56 -32.03
C THR A 84 -11.21 -61.99 -32.42
N PRO A 85 -9.89 -62.25 -32.51
CA PRO A 85 -9.11 -63.06 -31.51
C PRO A 85 -7.86 -62.30 -30.96
N GLU A 86 -6.85 -62.77 -30.21
CA GLU A 86 -6.51 -63.79 -29.15
C GLU A 86 -4.94 -63.72 -28.98
N VAL A 87 -4.12 -64.29 -28.06
CA VAL A 87 -4.09 -65.05 -26.77
C VAL A 87 -2.58 -65.08 -26.36
N GLN A 88 -2.03 -65.01 -25.13
CA GLN A 88 -2.40 -64.58 -23.75
C GLN A 88 -1.17 -63.79 -23.17
N GLN A 89 -0.47 -63.96 -22.03
CA GLN A 89 -0.54 -64.77 -20.78
C GLN A 89 0.32 -64.13 -19.65
N THR A 90 0.35 -64.73 -18.45
CA THR A 90 1.04 -64.32 -17.18
C THR A 90 2.03 -65.42 -16.71
N PRO A 91 2.79 -65.37 -15.56
CA PRO A 91 2.73 -64.49 -14.36
C PRO A 91 4.12 -64.01 -13.78
N GLU A 92 4.14 -63.64 -12.48
CA GLU A 92 5.30 -63.22 -11.64
C GLU A 92 6.29 -64.37 -11.29
N PRO A 93 7.45 -64.10 -10.63
CA PRO A 93 7.53 -64.32 -9.16
C PRO A 93 8.49 -63.36 -8.38
N SER A 94 8.90 -63.77 -7.16
CA SER A 94 9.32 -62.95 -5.99
C SER A 94 10.83 -62.86 -5.65
N THR A 95 11.13 -62.14 -4.56
CA THR A 95 12.43 -61.84 -3.87
C THR A 95 13.30 -63.06 -3.49
N PRO A 96 14.62 -62.87 -3.20
CA PRO A 96 15.06 -62.73 -1.80
C PRO A 96 16.28 -61.80 -1.53
N GLU A 97 16.67 -61.70 -0.24
CA GLU A 97 17.84 -61.01 0.35
C GLU A 97 19.14 -61.88 0.27
N PRO A 98 20.35 -61.37 0.60
CA PRO A 98 20.83 -61.41 1.99
C PRO A 98 21.73 -60.23 2.44
N ALA A 99 22.09 -60.19 3.72
CA ALA A 99 22.92 -59.16 4.38
C ALA A 99 24.16 -59.73 5.10
N GLU A 100 25.18 -58.90 5.37
CA GLU A 100 26.19 -59.01 6.45
C GLU A 100 26.92 -57.64 6.60
N THR A 101 26.85 -56.94 7.76
CA THR A 101 27.89 -56.80 8.83
C THR A 101 29.28 -56.26 8.39
N SER A 102 30.00 -55.40 9.12
CA SER A 102 29.74 -54.62 10.37
C SER A 102 30.86 -53.57 10.57
N ASN A 103 30.57 -52.40 11.18
CA ASN A 103 31.29 -51.82 12.35
C ASN A 103 31.05 -50.32 12.60
N VAL A 104 30.79 -50.01 13.88
CA VAL A 104 30.75 -48.72 14.62
C VAL A 104 32.01 -48.74 15.53
N PRO A 105 32.69 -47.64 15.97
CA PRO A 105 32.21 -46.39 16.61
C PRO A 105 32.92 -45.10 16.09
N SER A 106 32.84 -43.89 16.68
CA SER A 106 31.85 -43.10 17.48
C SER A 106 32.60 -41.81 17.92
N GLU A 107 31.98 -40.95 18.75
CA GLU A 107 32.58 -39.79 19.47
C GLU A 107 32.99 -38.57 18.60
N SER A 108 32.92 -37.33 19.07
CA SER A 108 32.23 -36.75 20.24
C SER A 108 31.97 -35.24 20.03
N GLN A 109 31.34 -34.58 21.01
CA GLN A 109 31.11 -33.13 21.01
C GLN A 109 32.36 -32.36 21.49
N GLU A 110 32.57 -31.13 21.03
CA GLU A 110 32.45 -29.90 21.86
C GLU A 110 32.81 -28.60 21.09
N THR A 111 32.35 -27.47 21.60
CA THR A 111 32.77 -26.10 21.23
C THR A 111 33.97 -25.64 22.06
N PRO A 112 34.81 -24.72 21.56
CA PRO A 112 34.99 -23.49 22.34
C PRO A 112 35.20 -22.19 21.54
N GLN A 113 35.12 -21.09 22.28
CA GLN A 113 35.51 -19.70 22.03
C GLN A 113 35.99 -19.15 23.40
N PRO A 114 36.78 -18.07 23.56
CA PRO A 114 37.55 -17.22 22.62
C PRO A 114 39.08 -17.22 22.95
N ASP A 115 39.87 -16.29 22.36
CA ASP A 115 40.64 -15.23 23.09
C ASP A 115 41.77 -14.57 22.23
N ASP A 116 41.97 -13.25 22.40
CA ASP A 116 43.17 -12.37 22.34
C ASP A 116 44.31 -12.56 21.30
N GLU A 117 45.05 -11.55 20.81
CA GLU A 117 44.97 -10.06 20.82
C GLU A 117 45.80 -9.49 19.61
N PRO A 118 45.79 -8.17 19.29
CA PRO A 118 46.28 -7.62 18.01
C PRO A 118 47.61 -6.82 18.06
N ALA A 119 48.25 -6.63 16.90
CA ALA A 119 49.24 -5.55 16.67
C ALA A 119 49.38 -5.11 15.19
N GLN A 120 49.19 -3.81 14.93
CA GLN A 120 50.07 -2.86 14.18
C GLN A 120 50.82 -3.31 12.90
N GLU A 121 50.89 -2.55 11.79
CA GLU A 121 50.33 -1.24 11.36
C GLU A 121 50.03 -1.31 9.82
N ASN A 122 49.74 -0.28 9.00
CA ASN A 122 49.54 1.19 9.10
C ASN A 122 48.56 1.61 7.97
N GLY A 123 48.35 2.91 7.68
CA GLY A 123 47.70 3.32 6.43
C GLY A 123 47.24 4.79 6.25
N VAL A 124 47.24 5.62 7.30
CA VAL A 124 46.83 7.05 7.30
C VAL A 124 45.44 7.36 6.71
N ALA A 125 44.48 7.63 7.61
CA ALA A 125 43.25 8.35 7.27
C ALA A 125 43.38 9.85 7.59
N VAL A 126 42.57 10.69 6.94
CA VAL A 126 42.33 12.10 7.31
C VAL A 126 40.84 12.41 7.22
N ASP A 127 40.36 13.26 8.12
CA ASP A 127 38.93 13.50 8.38
C ASP A 127 38.14 14.06 7.19
N ALA A 128 36.88 13.60 7.07
CA ALA A 128 35.85 14.17 6.21
C ALA A 128 34.74 14.77 7.09
N GLN A 129 35.05 15.89 7.75
CA GLN A 129 34.16 16.55 8.69
C GLN A 129 32.95 17.18 7.99
N GLU A 130 31.73 16.90 8.48
CA GLU A 130 30.51 17.56 8.00
C GLU A 130 30.56 19.07 8.29
N VAL A 131 30.47 19.89 7.25
CA VAL A 131 30.26 21.34 7.34
C VAL A 131 29.21 21.75 6.32
N SER A 132 28.16 22.44 6.78
CA SER A 132 27.05 22.92 5.95
C SER A 132 27.33 24.27 5.30
N GLY A 133 26.82 24.49 4.09
CA GLY A 133 26.68 25.81 3.46
C GLY A 133 27.44 25.92 2.14
N GLY A 134 26.70 26.16 1.04
CA GLY A 134 27.29 26.21 -0.30
C GLY A 134 26.28 26.32 -1.43
N ASP A 135 25.32 27.25 -1.33
CA ASP A 135 24.40 27.55 -2.44
C ASP A 135 25.16 28.08 -3.66
N VAL A 136 25.30 27.26 -4.70
CA VAL A 136 25.88 27.67 -5.99
C VAL A 136 24.76 27.83 -7.02
N HIS A 137 24.27 29.06 -7.18
CA HIS A 137 23.40 29.43 -8.29
C HIS A 137 24.14 29.40 -9.62
N SER A 138 23.95 28.35 -10.42
CA SER A 138 24.23 28.36 -11.86
C SER A 138 23.15 29.13 -12.62
N ASN A 139 23.21 30.46 -12.56
CA ASN A 139 22.33 31.37 -13.31
C ASN A 139 22.72 31.45 -14.79
N ASP A 140 22.39 30.43 -15.59
CA ASP A 140 22.24 30.60 -17.04
C ASP A 140 20.85 31.16 -17.34
N ALA A 141 20.77 32.48 -17.36
CA ALA A 141 19.52 33.23 -17.51
C ALA A 141 18.99 33.24 -18.95
N ALA A 142 18.47 32.09 -19.40
CA ALA A 142 17.68 32.02 -20.64
C ALA A 142 16.41 32.89 -20.53
N SER A 143 16.40 33.98 -21.31
CA SER A 143 15.37 35.03 -21.45
C SER A 143 13.98 34.75 -20.84
N GLY A 144 13.54 35.63 -19.94
CA GLY A 144 12.28 35.48 -19.22
C GLY A 144 11.04 35.65 -20.10
N ILE A 145 10.27 34.56 -20.24
CA ILE A 145 8.85 34.58 -20.57
C ILE A 145 8.11 33.95 -19.38
N GLY A 146 7.00 34.54 -18.96
CA GLY A 146 6.25 34.10 -17.77
C GLY A 146 5.64 32.72 -17.94
N GLN A 147 6.26 31.70 -17.33
CA GLN A 147 5.72 30.34 -17.30
C GLN A 147 4.36 30.32 -16.60
N SER A 148 3.39 29.70 -17.27
CA SER A 148 2.01 29.60 -16.85
C SER A 148 1.84 28.69 -15.62
N GLY A 149 0.64 28.68 -15.04
CA GLY A 149 0.29 27.69 -14.00
C GLY A 149 0.41 26.24 -14.50
N ALA A 150 0.14 25.99 -15.78
CA ALA A 150 0.24 24.66 -16.38
C ALA A 150 1.69 24.19 -16.50
N ASP A 151 2.63 25.05 -16.90
CA ASP A 151 4.05 24.71 -17.03
C ASP A 151 4.68 24.23 -15.71
N LYS A 152 4.18 24.73 -14.57
CA LYS A 152 4.60 24.29 -13.23
C LYS A 152 4.00 22.93 -12.86
N ALA A 153 2.72 22.71 -13.16
CA ALA A 153 2.06 21.43 -12.93
C ALA A 153 2.68 20.30 -13.76
N ALA A 154 2.92 20.55 -15.06
CA ALA A 154 3.61 19.63 -15.96
C ALA A 154 4.99 19.23 -15.44
N LYS A 155 5.81 20.19 -14.98
CA LYS A 155 7.13 19.92 -14.39
C LYS A 155 7.06 19.09 -13.10
N GLN A 156 6.02 19.25 -12.28
CA GLN A 156 5.84 18.39 -11.11
C GLN A 156 5.51 16.95 -11.54
N ILE A 157 4.60 16.76 -12.50
CA ILE A 157 4.25 15.44 -13.02
C ILE A 157 5.46 14.75 -13.67
N ASP A 158 6.25 15.48 -14.47
CA ASP A 158 7.52 15.01 -15.04
C ASP A 158 8.54 14.59 -13.97
N SER A 159 8.53 15.24 -12.79
CA SER A 159 9.38 14.92 -11.64
C SER A 159 8.87 13.70 -10.87
N ASP A 160 7.57 13.61 -10.62
CA ASP A 160 6.92 12.49 -9.94
C ASP A 160 7.11 11.19 -10.74
N ILE A 161 6.90 11.24 -12.06
CA ILE A 161 7.17 10.14 -13.01
C ILE A 161 8.66 9.75 -12.98
N ALA A 162 9.59 10.70 -12.80
CA ALA A 162 11.01 10.39 -12.69
C ALA A 162 11.37 9.73 -11.34
N SER A 163 10.78 10.20 -10.23
CA SER A 163 11.03 9.66 -8.89
C SER A 163 10.54 8.22 -8.71
N ALA A 164 9.52 7.83 -9.48
CA ALA A 164 8.94 6.49 -9.49
C ALA A 164 9.61 5.53 -10.50
N ALA A 165 10.73 5.93 -11.12
CA ALA A 165 11.45 5.07 -12.06
C ALA A 165 11.99 3.80 -11.39
N PRO A 166 11.97 2.63 -12.07
CA PRO A 166 12.54 1.40 -11.54
C PRO A 166 14.05 1.55 -11.30
N THR A 167 14.51 1.25 -10.08
CA THR A 167 15.90 1.36 -9.60
C THR A 167 16.81 0.23 -10.12
N GLY A 168 16.64 -0.13 -11.39
CA GLY A 168 17.23 -1.29 -12.07
C GLY A 168 18.69 -1.15 -12.53
N ALA A 169 19.59 -0.66 -11.67
CA ALA A 169 21.02 -0.63 -12.00
C ALA A 169 21.59 -2.02 -12.33
N ARG A 170 21.05 -3.08 -11.70
CA ARG A 170 21.43 -4.48 -11.97
C ARG A 170 20.91 -5.02 -13.31
N SER A 171 19.71 -4.66 -13.75
CA SER A 171 19.17 -5.16 -15.03
C SER A 171 19.85 -4.50 -16.22
N TYR A 172 20.05 -3.18 -16.19
CA TYR A 172 20.74 -2.44 -17.26
C TYR A 172 22.19 -2.93 -17.47
N ALA A 173 22.86 -3.35 -16.40
CA ALA A 173 24.20 -3.94 -16.46
C ALA A 173 24.23 -5.40 -16.93
N ALA A 174 23.23 -6.21 -16.55
CA ALA A 174 23.17 -7.63 -16.92
C ALA A 174 22.90 -7.83 -18.42
N GLU A 175 21.93 -7.11 -18.98
CA GLU A 175 21.50 -7.28 -20.38
C GLU A 175 22.52 -6.64 -21.36
N ASN A 176 23.21 -5.56 -20.97
CA ASN A 176 24.27 -4.97 -21.78
C ASN A 176 25.59 -5.76 -21.83
N ARG A 177 25.86 -6.63 -20.84
CA ARG A 177 27.13 -7.39 -20.71
C ARG A 177 27.26 -8.61 -21.63
N ALA A 178 26.17 -9.08 -22.22
CA ALA A 178 26.16 -10.33 -23.01
C ALA A 178 25.67 -10.17 -24.46
N ALA A 179 25.13 -9.00 -24.83
CA ALA A 179 24.50 -8.79 -26.14
C ALA A 179 25.46 -8.16 -27.17
N ASP A 180 25.59 -8.86 -28.30
CA ASP A 180 25.87 -8.37 -29.66
C ASP A 180 25.69 -6.85 -29.81
N SER A 181 26.77 -6.13 -30.14
CA SER A 181 26.76 -4.68 -30.34
C SER A 181 26.05 -4.23 -31.61
N THR A 182 25.78 -5.15 -32.55
CA THR A 182 25.29 -4.82 -33.88
C THR A 182 23.78 -4.54 -33.90
N ASN A 183 22.98 -5.16 -33.02
CA ASN A 183 21.52 -5.00 -33.02
C ASN A 183 20.99 -4.17 -31.83
N PRO A 184 19.97 -3.31 -32.03
CA PRO A 184 19.38 -2.54 -30.94
C PRO A 184 18.61 -3.43 -29.97
N THR A 185 18.75 -3.15 -28.67
CA THR A 185 18.03 -3.81 -27.58
C THR A 185 16.85 -2.95 -27.12
N ILE A 186 15.81 -3.60 -26.59
CA ILE A 186 14.62 -2.92 -26.08
C ILE A 186 14.26 -3.45 -24.69
N LEU A 187 13.90 -2.54 -23.79
CA LEU A 187 13.55 -2.87 -22.40
C LEU A 187 12.20 -2.24 -22.05
N LYS A 188 11.30 -3.03 -21.45
CA LYS A 188 10.07 -2.54 -20.84
C LYS A 188 10.00 -3.00 -19.40
N THR A 189 9.87 -2.05 -18.47
CA THR A 189 9.79 -2.30 -17.03
C THR A 189 8.57 -1.63 -16.44
N ILE A 190 8.18 -2.08 -15.25
CA ILE A 190 7.17 -1.43 -14.41
C ILE A 190 7.71 -1.30 -12.99
N ALA A 191 7.37 -0.19 -12.34
CA ALA A 191 7.62 0.07 -10.92
C ALA A 191 6.32 0.46 -10.22
N LYS A 192 6.22 0.16 -8.93
CA LYS A 192 5.11 0.65 -8.09
C LYS A 192 5.44 2.05 -7.56
N ARG A 193 4.48 2.98 -7.65
CA ARG A 193 4.67 4.36 -7.20
C ARG A 193 4.66 4.46 -5.67
N PRO A 194 5.62 5.19 -5.06
CA PRO A 194 5.60 5.51 -3.64
C PRO A 194 4.27 6.11 -3.20
N ASN A 195 3.86 5.83 -1.96
CA ASN A 195 2.64 6.35 -1.34
C ASN A 195 1.31 6.04 -2.08
N THR A 196 1.30 5.07 -3.00
CA THR A 196 0.07 4.61 -3.68
C THR A 196 -0.24 3.14 -3.34
N ASP A 197 -1.52 2.83 -3.13
CA ASP A 197 -1.95 1.44 -2.94
C ASP A 197 -1.84 0.63 -4.24
N ASN A 198 -2.13 1.24 -5.40
CA ASN A 198 -2.26 0.58 -6.71
C ASN A 198 -1.69 1.40 -7.89
N GLY A 199 -0.91 2.45 -7.64
CA GLY A 199 -0.31 3.27 -8.70
C GLY A 199 1.00 2.66 -9.21
N TYR A 200 1.21 2.71 -10.52
CA TYR A 200 2.41 2.20 -11.18
C TYR A 200 2.98 3.21 -12.19
N THR A 201 4.23 3.01 -12.56
CA THR A 201 4.93 3.74 -13.61
C THR A 201 5.53 2.73 -14.58
N LEU A 202 5.17 2.86 -15.86
CA LEU A 202 5.75 2.09 -16.97
C LEU A 202 6.93 2.85 -17.56
N ASP A 203 7.96 2.11 -17.96
CA ASP A 203 9.13 2.62 -18.67
C ASP A 203 9.39 1.72 -19.90
N LEU A 204 9.49 2.33 -21.08
CA LEU A 204 9.78 1.66 -22.35
C LEU A 204 10.95 2.38 -23.02
N SER A 205 12.03 1.66 -23.30
CA SER A 205 13.24 2.22 -23.92
C SER A 205 13.80 1.35 -25.05
N ILE A 206 14.56 1.99 -25.94
CA ILE A 206 15.33 1.38 -27.02
C ILE A 206 16.78 1.88 -26.92
N THR A 207 17.72 0.94 -26.81
CA THR A 207 19.17 1.21 -26.82
C THR A 207 19.70 0.94 -28.23
N GLY A 208 20.59 1.81 -28.70
CA GLY A 208 21.10 1.74 -30.07
C GLY A 208 21.91 0.49 -30.39
N GLY A 209 21.79 -0.03 -31.61
CA GLY A 209 22.80 -0.90 -32.21
C GLY A 209 23.81 -0.09 -33.04
N GLN A 210 25.02 -0.60 -33.18
CA GLN A 210 26.00 -0.10 -34.15
C GLN A 210 26.48 -1.23 -35.04
N LYS A 211 25.96 -1.28 -36.26
CA LYS A 211 26.41 -2.21 -37.31
C LYS A 211 27.66 -1.62 -37.96
N ILE A 212 28.82 -1.98 -37.40
CA ILE A 212 30.06 -1.98 -38.16
C ILE A 212 29.90 -3.03 -39.25
N ASP A 213 30.12 -2.63 -40.51
CA ASP A 213 30.17 -3.57 -41.63
C ASP A 213 31.46 -4.38 -41.52
N VAL A 214 31.38 -5.57 -40.92
CA VAL A 214 32.55 -6.41 -40.63
C VAL A 214 33.19 -7.02 -41.88
N ASP A 215 32.52 -6.99 -43.04
CA ASP A 215 33.09 -7.41 -44.31
C ASP A 215 33.81 -6.28 -45.05
N ARG A 216 33.66 -5.02 -44.59
CA ARG A 216 34.36 -3.86 -45.15
C ARG A 216 35.86 -4.06 -45.09
N LYS A 217 36.51 -3.86 -46.24
CA LYS A 217 37.96 -3.96 -46.38
C LYS A 217 38.49 -2.62 -46.85
N ALA A 218 39.51 -2.11 -46.18
CA ALA A 218 40.14 -0.84 -46.51
C ALA A 218 41.64 -1.01 -46.72
N ASP A 219 42.17 -0.45 -47.80
CA ASP A 219 43.59 -0.47 -48.14
C ASP A 219 44.11 0.97 -48.27
N VAL A 220 45.03 1.36 -47.38
CA VAL A 220 45.53 2.74 -47.25
C VAL A 220 47.00 2.83 -47.63
N VAL A 221 47.34 3.71 -48.56
CA VAL A 221 48.74 4.03 -48.91
C VAL A 221 49.06 5.42 -48.37
N PHE A 222 49.94 5.49 -47.38
CA PHE A 222 50.55 6.75 -46.97
C PHE A 222 51.69 7.09 -47.91
N VAL A 223 51.69 8.30 -48.45
CA VAL A 223 52.68 8.82 -49.41
C VAL A 223 53.27 10.07 -48.79
N VAL A 224 54.41 9.92 -48.14
CA VAL A 224 54.94 10.90 -47.17
C VAL A 224 56.20 11.55 -47.72
N ASP A 225 56.19 12.88 -47.78
CA ASP A 225 57.35 13.68 -48.12
C ASP A 225 58.46 13.53 -47.07
N THR A 226 59.68 13.29 -47.53
CA THR A 226 60.90 13.15 -46.73
C THR A 226 62.01 14.07 -47.25
N SER A 227 61.67 15.11 -48.03
CA SER A 227 62.59 16.17 -48.42
C SER A 227 63.13 16.95 -47.21
N SER A 228 64.14 17.80 -47.45
CA SER A 228 64.77 18.61 -46.40
C SER A 228 63.82 19.65 -45.75
N SER A 229 62.79 20.12 -46.47
CA SER A 229 61.85 21.14 -45.97
C SER A 229 60.99 20.62 -44.82
N MET A 230 60.53 19.37 -44.91
CA MET A 230 59.81 18.65 -43.86
C MET A 230 60.58 18.56 -42.52
N GLY A 231 61.89 18.85 -42.51
CA GLY A 231 62.75 18.81 -41.32
C GLY A 231 62.98 20.18 -40.67
N ARG A 232 64.01 20.28 -39.84
CA ARG A 232 64.51 21.57 -39.31
C ARG A 232 65.46 22.29 -40.27
N TYR A 233 65.74 21.72 -41.45
CA TYR A 233 66.82 22.17 -42.34
C TYR A 233 66.39 23.30 -43.28
N LEU A 234 66.01 24.41 -42.66
CA LEU A 234 65.94 25.73 -43.28
C LEU A 234 67.36 26.31 -43.35
N TYR A 235 67.59 27.30 -44.22
CA TYR A 235 68.84 28.06 -44.24
C TYR A 235 68.54 29.56 -44.11
N PRO A 236 68.83 30.21 -42.96
CA PRO A 236 69.39 29.64 -41.74
C PRO A 236 68.40 28.71 -41.00
N PRO A 237 68.90 27.72 -40.23
CA PRO A 237 68.04 26.78 -39.51
C PRO A 237 67.29 27.46 -38.36
N ASN A 238 65.95 27.41 -38.39
CA ASN A 238 65.11 28.00 -37.36
C ASN A 238 65.04 27.11 -36.12
N SER A 239 65.96 27.32 -35.18
CA SER A 239 66.04 26.60 -33.90
C SER A 239 64.83 26.82 -32.96
N ASN A 240 63.94 27.75 -33.27
CA ASN A 240 62.85 28.17 -32.37
C ASN A 240 61.55 27.36 -32.60
N ILE A 241 61.52 26.45 -33.58
CA ILE A 241 60.37 25.57 -33.85
C ILE A 241 60.41 24.36 -32.89
N PRO A 242 59.37 24.13 -32.05
CA PRO A 242 59.29 22.95 -31.20
C PRO A 242 59.37 21.64 -32.00
N ASP A 243 59.99 20.59 -31.46
CA ASP A 243 60.08 19.28 -32.15
C ASP A 243 58.71 18.71 -32.53
N SER A 244 57.69 19.00 -31.72
CA SER A 244 56.27 18.64 -31.94
C SER A 244 55.58 19.37 -33.09
N GLU A 245 56.20 20.40 -33.66
CA GLU A 245 55.67 21.21 -34.76
C GLU A 245 56.43 21.02 -36.08
N VAL A 246 57.61 20.40 -36.06
CA VAL A 246 58.40 20.09 -37.27
C VAL A 246 57.59 19.19 -38.21
N GLY A 247 57.59 19.50 -39.51
CA GLY A 247 56.66 18.93 -40.48
C GLY A 247 56.60 17.39 -40.50
N ILE A 248 57.77 16.75 -40.52
CA ILE A 248 57.90 15.28 -40.46
C ILE A 248 57.42 14.72 -39.12
N THR A 249 57.63 15.41 -38.00
CA THR A 249 57.18 14.94 -36.67
C THR A 249 55.66 14.98 -36.58
N VAL A 250 55.03 16.05 -37.09
CA VAL A 250 53.56 16.15 -37.16
C VAL A 250 52.98 15.07 -38.07
N ALA A 251 53.56 14.84 -39.25
CA ALA A 251 53.15 13.76 -40.15
C ALA A 251 53.28 12.37 -39.49
N LYS A 252 54.42 12.08 -38.83
CA LYS A 252 54.65 10.82 -38.10
C LYS A 252 53.62 10.59 -37.00
N ASN A 253 53.43 11.58 -36.13
CA ASN A 253 52.53 11.48 -34.97
C ASN A 253 51.07 11.29 -35.42
N ALA A 254 50.66 11.96 -36.50
CA ALA A 254 49.30 11.84 -37.03
C ALA A 254 49.05 10.49 -37.71
N ILE A 255 49.98 10.02 -38.56
CA ILE A 255 49.85 8.69 -39.20
C ILE A 255 49.89 7.58 -38.14
N THR A 256 50.80 7.65 -37.16
CA THR A 256 50.88 6.63 -36.11
C THR A 256 49.66 6.65 -35.20
N GLY A 257 49.12 7.82 -34.87
CA GLY A 257 47.84 7.97 -34.15
C GLY A 257 46.67 7.34 -34.90
N LEU A 258 46.54 7.62 -36.21
CA LEU A 258 45.52 6.99 -37.07
C LEU A 258 45.67 5.46 -37.11
N LEU A 259 46.90 4.96 -37.27
CA LEU A 259 47.18 3.51 -37.26
C LEU A 259 46.84 2.88 -35.89
N SER A 260 47.07 3.57 -34.77
CA SER A 260 46.67 3.10 -33.43
C SER A 260 45.15 3.03 -33.28
N LEU A 261 44.41 4.03 -33.77
CA LEU A 261 42.94 4.04 -33.72
C LEU A 261 42.37 2.87 -34.54
N LEU A 262 42.88 2.66 -35.76
CA LEU A 262 42.48 1.55 -36.61
C LEU A 262 42.84 0.19 -35.99
N GLN A 263 44.03 0.05 -35.39
CA GLN A 263 44.46 -1.17 -34.70
C GLN A 263 43.67 -1.46 -33.41
N THR A 264 43.08 -0.43 -32.78
CA THR A 264 42.28 -0.60 -31.55
C THR A 264 40.82 -0.93 -31.85
N ASN A 265 40.27 -0.38 -32.95
CA ASN A 265 38.82 -0.34 -33.18
C ASN A 265 38.34 -1.21 -34.36
N GLU A 266 39.20 -1.55 -35.33
CA GLU A 266 38.83 -2.41 -36.47
C GLU A 266 39.23 -3.88 -36.24
N PRO A 267 38.47 -4.86 -36.75
CA PRO A 267 38.88 -6.27 -36.75
C PRO A 267 40.22 -6.49 -37.46
N GLU A 268 41.04 -7.41 -36.93
CA GLU A 268 42.36 -7.71 -37.50
C GLU A 268 42.23 -8.13 -38.97
N GLY A 269 42.98 -7.45 -39.84
CA GLY A 269 42.98 -7.72 -41.28
C GLY A 269 41.91 -6.98 -42.09
N ASN A 270 40.91 -6.32 -41.49
CA ASN A 270 39.96 -5.50 -42.25
C ASN A 270 40.64 -4.30 -42.88
N VAL A 271 41.56 -3.64 -42.16
CA VAL A 271 42.43 -2.60 -42.70
C VAL A 271 43.81 -3.17 -43.05
N ARG A 272 44.37 -2.73 -44.18
CA ARG A 272 45.81 -2.84 -44.45
C ARG A 272 46.38 -1.46 -44.74
N ALA A 273 47.60 -1.22 -44.29
CA ALA A 273 48.33 0.00 -44.60
C ALA A 273 49.67 -0.30 -45.30
N ALA A 274 50.12 0.67 -46.09
CA ALA A 274 51.39 0.69 -46.81
C ALA A 274 52.03 2.07 -46.67
N LEU A 275 53.36 2.13 -46.81
CA LEU A 275 54.15 3.36 -46.74
C LEU A 275 55.02 3.51 -47.98
N VAL A 276 54.86 4.65 -48.64
CA VAL A 276 55.76 5.23 -49.63
C VAL A 276 56.37 6.48 -49.01
N ASN A 277 57.69 6.60 -49.03
CA ASN A 277 58.37 7.86 -48.73
C ASN A 277 58.98 8.44 -50.01
N PHE A 278 59.11 9.76 -50.11
CA PHE A 278 59.74 10.39 -51.28
C PHE A 278 60.55 11.65 -50.94
N SER A 279 61.75 11.74 -51.51
CA SER A 279 62.50 13.00 -51.60
C SER A 279 62.98 13.24 -53.03
N ASN A 280 64.25 12.97 -53.35
CA ASN A 280 64.76 13.02 -54.73
C ASN A 280 64.03 12.01 -55.64
N THR A 281 63.74 10.83 -55.08
CA THR A 281 63.02 9.69 -55.66
C THR A 281 62.16 9.06 -54.57
N ALA A 282 61.25 8.15 -54.93
CA ALA A 282 60.35 7.49 -54.00
C ALA A 282 60.72 6.02 -53.73
N THR A 283 60.59 5.59 -52.47
CA THR A 283 60.76 4.19 -52.05
C THR A 283 59.51 3.64 -51.38
N ILE A 284 59.24 2.34 -51.59
CA ILE A 284 58.15 1.63 -50.92
C ILE A 284 58.73 0.95 -49.69
N ASP A 285 58.72 1.66 -48.57
CA ASP A 285 59.32 1.20 -47.31
C ASP A 285 58.51 0.08 -46.65
N GLN A 286 57.21 0.02 -46.98
CA GLN A 286 56.27 -1.00 -46.51
C GLN A 286 55.18 -1.26 -47.56
N GLN A 287 55.14 -2.47 -48.13
CA GLN A 287 54.00 -2.97 -48.93
C GLN A 287 52.79 -3.21 -48.01
N PHE A 288 51.57 -3.35 -48.58
CA PHE A 288 50.34 -3.54 -47.80
C PHE A 288 50.45 -4.68 -46.76
N THR A 289 50.25 -4.33 -45.49
CA THR A 289 50.24 -5.26 -44.35
C THR A 289 49.05 -4.96 -43.42
N SER A 290 48.49 -6.00 -42.80
CA SER A 290 47.51 -5.88 -41.71
C SER A 290 48.16 -5.62 -40.35
N ASN A 291 49.44 -5.97 -40.18
CA ASN A 291 50.22 -5.59 -38.99
C ASN A 291 50.53 -4.09 -39.07
N LEU A 292 49.63 -3.28 -38.51
CA LEU A 292 49.73 -1.81 -38.54
C LEU A 292 50.92 -1.31 -37.71
N SER A 293 51.33 -2.02 -36.66
CA SER A 293 52.52 -1.67 -35.85
C SER A 293 53.82 -1.73 -36.66
N ASN A 294 53.95 -2.63 -37.63
CA ASN A 294 55.09 -2.62 -38.57
C ASN A 294 55.09 -1.33 -39.43
N VAL A 295 53.91 -0.85 -39.84
CA VAL A 295 53.79 0.43 -40.56
C VAL A 295 54.14 1.61 -39.65
N GLN A 296 53.69 1.60 -38.39
CA GLN A 296 54.05 2.62 -37.39
C GLN A 296 55.57 2.68 -37.16
N ASN A 297 56.23 1.52 -37.03
CA ASN A 297 57.69 1.46 -36.88
C ASN A 297 58.44 2.02 -38.09
N LYS A 298 57.93 1.78 -39.31
CA LYS A 298 58.47 2.36 -40.55
C LYS A 298 58.27 3.87 -40.63
N VAL A 299 57.07 4.36 -40.28
CA VAL A 299 56.75 5.79 -40.19
C VAL A 299 57.67 6.49 -39.18
N ASN A 300 57.81 5.94 -37.98
CA ASN A 300 58.70 6.47 -36.94
C ASN A 300 60.16 6.53 -37.39
N GLY A 301 60.60 5.58 -38.22
CA GLY A 301 61.94 5.52 -38.80
C GLY A 301 62.25 6.52 -39.93
N LEU A 302 61.26 7.24 -40.47
CA LEU A 302 61.50 8.18 -41.58
C LEU A 302 62.48 9.31 -41.20
N THR A 303 63.38 9.66 -42.11
CA THR A 303 64.36 10.75 -41.96
C THR A 303 64.22 11.75 -43.10
N THR A 304 64.40 13.04 -42.83
CA THR A 304 64.31 14.12 -43.83
C THR A 304 65.64 14.41 -44.49
N GLY A 305 65.67 14.48 -45.82
CA GLY A 305 66.82 14.91 -46.59
C GLY A 305 66.63 14.80 -48.11
N GLY A 306 67.03 15.84 -48.82
CA GLY A 306 66.97 15.93 -50.28
C GLY A 306 65.92 16.92 -50.77
N PHE A 307 65.63 16.85 -52.06
CA PHE A 307 64.63 17.64 -52.76
C PHE A 307 63.26 16.93 -52.77
N THR A 308 62.30 17.43 -53.54
CA THR A 308 60.89 17.02 -53.46
C THR A 308 60.38 16.49 -54.81
N ASN A 309 59.96 15.22 -54.89
CA ASN A 309 59.51 14.55 -56.12
C ASN A 309 58.09 13.97 -55.99
N TRP A 310 57.08 14.82 -56.17
CA TRP A 310 55.66 14.43 -56.05
C TRP A 310 55.25 13.32 -57.03
N ASP A 311 55.70 13.37 -58.29
CA ASP A 311 55.23 12.42 -59.31
C ASP A 311 55.80 11.01 -59.10
N ASP A 312 57.02 10.88 -58.56
CA ASP A 312 57.55 9.57 -58.20
C ASP A 312 56.90 9.01 -56.93
N GLY A 313 56.55 9.87 -55.97
CA GLY A 313 55.70 9.50 -54.83
C GLY A 313 54.38 8.86 -55.30
N PHE A 314 53.68 9.50 -56.26
CA PHE A 314 52.47 8.91 -56.85
C PHE A 314 52.76 7.67 -57.71
N ARG A 315 53.86 7.62 -58.45
CA ARG A 315 54.27 6.43 -59.22
C ARG A 315 54.45 5.20 -58.33
N LYS A 316 55.10 5.36 -57.17
CA LYS A 316 55.25 4.29 -56.18
C LYS A 316 53.95 3.98 -55.43
N ALA A 317 53.09 4.97 -55.17
CA ALA A 317 51.75 4.72 -54.65
C ALA A 317 50.90 3.86 -55.62
N ASN A 318 50.98 4.13 -56.92
CA ASN A 318 50.33 3.33 -57.96
C ASN A 318 50.92 1.90 -58.02
N GLU A 319 52.23 1.74 -57.88
CA GLU A 319 52.88 0.41 -57.79
C GLU A 319 52.35 -0.39 -56.58
N VAL A 320 52.18 0.23 -55.42
CA VAL A 320 51.57 -0.38 -54.23
C VAL A 320 50.10 -0.74 -54.48
N LEU A 321 49.32 0.15 -55.10
CA LEU A 321 47.89 -0.07 -55.39
C LEU A 321 47.63 -1.26 -56.32
N THR A 322 48.61 -1.71 -57.11
CA THR A 322 48.48 -2.99 -57.87
C THR A 322 48.25 -4.21 -56.97
N ARG A 323 48.61 -4.13 -55.69
CA ARG A 323 48.42 -5.17 -54.66
C ARG A 323 47.23 -4.89 -53.74
N ALA A 324 46.36 -3.93 -54.07
CA ALA A 324 45.13 -3.67 -53.33
C ALA A 324 44.11 -4.81 -53.50
N ARG A 325 43.26 -5.03 -52.49
CA ARG A 325 42.24 -6.08 -52.47
C ARG A 325 41.07 -5.71 -53.38
N THR A 326 40.63 -6.67 -54.17
CA THR A 326 39.34 -6.59 -54.89
C THR A 326 38.21 -6.39 -53.88
N GLY A 327 37.30 -5.45 -54.16
CA GLY A 327 36.19 -5.09 -53.27
C GLY A 327 36.56 -4.20 -52.06
N ALA A 328 37.85 -3.92 -51.82
CA ALA A 328 38.25 -2.98 -50.78
C ALA A 328 38.10 -1.51 -51.23
N ARG A 329 37.69 -0.65 -50.29
CA ARG A 329 37.83 0.81 -50.41
C ARG A 329 39.33 1.14 -50.40
N LYS A 330 39.80 1.94 -51.35
CA LYS A 330 41.24 2.26 -51.52
C LYS A 330 41.49 3.73 -51.20
N TYR A 331 42.59 4.02 -50.52
CA TYR A 331 42.93 5.36 -50.05
C TYR A 331 44.39 5.68 -50.33
N VAL A 332 44.67 6.90 -50.76
CA VAL A 332 46.00 7.49 -50.89
C VAL A 332 46.03 8.74 -50.02
N VAL A 333 46.87 8.74 -49.00
CA VAL A 333 47.05 9.86 -48.07
C VAL A 333 48.40 10.49 -48.39
N PHE A 334 48.37 11.54 -49.21
CA PHE A 334 49.55 12.26 -49.68
C PHE A 334 49.83 13.46 -48.77
N ILE A 335 51.02 13.50 -48.17
CA ILE A 335 51.42 14.52 -47.19
C ILE A 335 52.74 15.16 -47.66
N THR A 336 52.75 16.49 -47.79
CA THR A 336 53.92 17.29 -48.21
C THR A 336 53.87 18.67 -47.57
N ASP A 337 55.03 19.26 -47.30
CA ASP A 337 55.16 20.68 -46.95
C ASP A 337 55.70 21.54 -48.10
N GLY A 338 56.19 20.92 -49.20
CA GLY A 338 57.07 21.57 -50.16
C GLY A 338 56.66 21.38 -51.62
N GLU A 339 57.02 22.34 -52.45
CA GLU A 339 56.79 22.31 -53.89
C GLU A 339 57.73 21.30 -54.59
N PRO A 340 57.29 20.60 -55.66
CA PRO A 340 58.12 19.66 -56.39
C PRO A 340 59.30 20.38 -57.06
N THR A 341 60.50 19.95 -56.70
CA THR A 341 61.80 20.45 -57.16
C THR A 341 62.59 19.38 -57.94
N LYS A 342 62.04 18.17 -58.05
CA LYS A 342 62.49 17.07 -58.90
C LYS A 342 61.27 16.38 -59.53
N THR A 343 61.50 15.65 -60.61
CA THR A 343 60.48 14.94 -61.37
C THR A 343 61.00 13.64 -61.98
N GLY A 344 60.11 12.66 -62.17
CA GLY A 344 60.40 11.38 -62.80
C GLY A 344 61.14 10.39 -61.89
N ALA A 345 61.15 9.12 -62.31
CA ALA A 345 61.65 7.99 -61.50
C ALA A 345 63.17 8.01 -61.20
N ASN A 346 63.92 8.88 -61.87
CA ASN A 346 65.36 9.07 -61.67
C ASN A 346 65.69 10.34 -60.86
N GLY A 347 64.69 11.07 -60.35
CA GLY A 347 64.91 12.31 -59.60
C GLY A 347 65.52 13.44 -60.42
N THR A 348 65.07 13.59 -61.67
CA THR A 348 65.60 14.56 -62.63
C THR A 348 65.01 15.96 -62.46
N GLY A 349 65.63 16.97 -63.07
CA GLY A 349 65.25 18.38 -62.91
C GLY A 349 66.04 19.09 -61.82
N ASP A 350 65.93 20.41 -61.75
CA ASP A 350 66.55 21.22 -60.70
C ASP A 350 65.81 22.56 -60.55
N GLY A 351 65.62 23.00 -59.30
CA GLY A 351 64.77 24.15 -58.96
C GLY A 351 63.26 23.90 -59.15
N TYR A 352 62.47 24.93 -58.87
CA TYR A 352 61.01 24.90 -58.96
C TYR A 352 60.53 25.00 -60.41
N ASN A 353 59.68 24.06 -60.84
CA ASN A 353 59.05 24.11 -62.15
C ASN A 353 57.59 23.62 -62.06
N HIS A 354 56.66 24.51 -62.38
CA HIS A 354 55.21 24.26 -62.39
C HIS A 354 54.80 23.06 -63.29
N GLN A 355 55.60 22.70 -64.30
CA GLN A 355 55.39 21.48 -65.10
C GLN A 355 55.43 20.20 -64.23
N TYR A 356 56.19 20.18 -63.13
CA TYR A 356 56.29 19.02 -62.25
C TYR A 356 54.97 18.75 -61.51
N ILE A 357 54.12 19.78 -61.29
CA ILE A 357 52.73 19.61 -60.81
C ILE A 357 51.90 18.86 -61.87
N GLY A 358 52.05 19.21 -63.14
CA GLY A 358 51.38 18.52 -64.26
C GLY A 358 51.77 17.04 -64.36
N ASN A 359 53.06 16.72 -64.13
CA ASN A 359 53.54 15.35 -64.02
C ASN A 359 52.93 14.63 -62.81
N ALA A 360 52.89 15.28 -61.64
CA ALA A 360 52.30 14.72 -60.42
C ALA A 360 50.79 14.47 -60.54
N ILE A 361 50.03 15.39 -61.14
CA ILE A 361 48.61 15.22 -61.48
C ILE A 361 48.42 14.03 -62.44
N THR A 362 49.33 13.86 -63.41
CA THR A 362 49.26 12.78 -64.40
C THR A 362 49.54 11.41 -63.77
N GLU A 363 50.48 11.30 -62.82
CA GLU A 363 50.69 10.07 -62.05
C GLU A 363 49.56 9.83 -61.04
N ALA A 364 49.12 10.85 -60.30
CA ALA A 364 48.05 10.76 -59.32
C ALA A 364 46.71 10.30 -59.92
N LYS A 365 46.46 10.58 -61.21
CA LYS A 365 45.28 10.09 -61.95
C LYS A 365 45.28 8.57 -62.21
N LYS A 366 46.43 7.90 -62.17
CA LYS A 366 46.55 6.46 -62.49
C LYS A 366 46.11 5.55 -61.33
N ARG A 367 45.81 6.11 -60.14
CA ARG A 367 45.41 5.40 -58.92
C ARG A 367 44.08 4.64 -58.99
N GLY A 368 43.35 4.72 -60.10
CA GLY A 368 42.04 4.11 -60.28
C GLY A 368 40.96 4.73 -59.38
N ASP A 369 40.22 3.88 -58.67
CA ASP A 369 39.10 4.24 -57.80
C ASP A 369 39.52 4.71 -56.39
N ALA A 370 40.83 4.84 -56.11
CA ALA A 370 41.31 5.24 -54.80
C ALA A 370 40.98 6.70 -54.44
N TYR A 371 40.48 6.93 -53.23
CA TYR A 371 40.29 8.27 -52.66
C TYR A 371 41.64 8.90 -52.36
N LEU A 372 41.92 10.07 -52.95
CA LEU A 372 43.16 10.82 -52.71
C LEU A 372 42.90 11.96 -51.73
N TYR A 373 43.59 11.94 -50.60
CA TYR A 373 43.70 13.07 -49.66
C TYR A 373 45.03 13.77 -49.91
N VAL A 374 45.01 15.08 -50.14
CA VAL A 374 46.21 15.93 -50.29
C VAL A 374 46.31 16.81 -49.05
N ILE A 375 47.37 16.67 -48.26
CA ILE A 375 47.51 17.33 -46.96
C ILE A 375 48.79 18.19 -46.93
N ARG A 376 48.65 19.48 -46.58
CA ARG A 376 49.78 20.37 -46.30
C ARG A 376 50.31 20.13 -44.90
N ALA A 377 51.49 19.55 -44.79
CA ALA A 377 52.26 19.48 -43.54
C ALA A 377 52.76 20.88 -43.10
N PRO A 378 53.11 21.07 -41.81
CA PRO A 378 53.62 22.33 -41.29
C PRO A 378 54.85 22.83 -42.06
N TYR A 379 54.78 24.07 -42.58
CA TYR A 379 55.79 24.69 -43.44
C TYR A 379 56.31 26.02 -42.87
N TYR A 380 57.64 26.15 -42.80
CA TYR A 380 58.33 27.19 -42.03
C TYR A 380 59.42 27.98 -42.80
N GLN A 381 59.42 27.97 -44.14
CA GLN A 381 60.37 28.80 -44.90
C GLN A 381 60.09 30.31 -44.72
N THR A 382 61.17 31.10 -44.73
CA THR A 382 61.15 32.58 -44.67
C THR A 382 61.18 33.24 -46.05
N ASP A 383 61.69 32.54 -47.06
CA ASP A 383 62.17 33.13 -48.31
C ASP A 383 61.21 32.87 -49.50
N HIS A 384 60.22 32.00 -49.31
CA HIS A 384 59.19 31.65 -50.30
C HIS A 384 57.79 32.06 -49.82
N PRO A 385 56.93 32.64 -50.69
CA PRO A 385 55.58 33.02 -50.29
C PRO A 385 54.72 31.79 -49.96
N LYS A 386 54.13 31.75 -48.76
CA LYS A 386 53.18 30.67 -48.36
C LYS A 386 52.02 30.47 -49.34
N GLN A 387 51.72 31.46 -50.17
CA GLN A 387 50.66 31.43 -51.17
C GLN A 387 50.93 30.45 -52.32
N ASP A 388 52.18 30.17 -52.67
CA ASP A 388 52.53 29.34 -53.82
C ASP A 388 52.28 27.86 -53.52
N LEU A 389 52.87 27.31 -52.45
CA LEU A 389 52.51 26.00 -51.87
C LEU A 389 51.00 25.81 -51.71
N ILE A 390 50.29 26.82 -51.19
CA ILE A 390 48.83 26.78 -51.02
C ILE A 390 48.12 26.57 -52.37
N THR A 391 48.61 27.22 -53.42
CA THR A 391 48.09 27.15 -54.78
C THR A 391 48.45 25.82 -55.44
N TRP A 392 49.71 25.40 -55.41
CA TRP A 392 50.22 24.20 -56.09
C TRP A 392 49.62 22.90 -55.51
N THR A 393 49.47 22.83 -54.19
CA THR A 393 48.77 21.69 -53.55
C THR A 393 47.28 21.66 -53.91
N GLN A 394 46.64 22.83 -54.03
CA GLN A 394 45.24 22.95 -54.43
C GLN A 394 45.03 22.64 -55.93
N GLU A 395 46.00 22.97 -56.79
CA GLU A 395 46.04 22.56 -58.20
C GLU A 395 46.20 21.04 -58.33
N LEU A 396 47.09 20.41 -57.55
CA LEU A 396 47.20 18.95 -57.47
C LEU A 396 45.87 18.34 -57.03
N ALA A 397 45.27 18.85 -55.96
CA ALA A 397 44.01 18.34 -55.41
C ALA A 397 42.83 18.50 -56.40
N THR A 398 42.74 19.64 -57.09
CA THR A 398 41.70 19.88 -58.11
C THR A 398 41.97 19.02 -59.35
N GLY A 399 43.16 19.15 -59.93
CA GLY A 399 43.55 18.53 -61.19
C GLY A 399 43.56 17.01 -61.15
N ALA A 400 43.90 16.39 -60.00
CA ALA A 400 43.89 14.95 -59.80
C ALA A 400 42.55 14.38 -59.28
N ASN A 401 41.49 15.20 -59.14
CA ASN A 401 40.22 14.81 -58.52
C ASN A 401 40.40 14.21 -57.10
N ALA A 402 41.10 14.92 -56.23
CA ALA A 402 41.21 14.56 -54.81
C ALA A 402 39.85 14.69 -54.09
N VAL A 403 39.79 14.21 -52.85
CA VAL A 403 38.62 14.30 -51.97
C VAL A 403 38.17 15.76 -51.83
N GLY A 404 36.94 16.04 -52.28
CA GLY A 404 36.36 17.38 -52.30
C GLY A 404 37.05 18.36 -53.26
N GLN A 405 37.97 17.89 -54.12
CA GLN A 405 38.87 18.70 -54.95
C GLN A 405 39.63 19.77 -54.15
N LYS A 406 40.03 19.46 -52.91
CA LYS A 406 40.68 20.40 -52.01
C LYS A 406 41.89 19.83 -51.30
N THR A 407 42.82 20.71 -51.00
CA THR A 407 43.87 20.47 -50.01
C THR A 407 43.30 20.53 -48.59
N PHE A 408 43.78 19.66 -47.73
CA PHE A 408 43.56 19.69 -46.29
C PHE A 408 44.74 20.39 -45.60
N ASP A 409 44.46 21.26 -44.63
CA ASP A 409 45.50 21.90 -43.83
C ASP A 409 45.86 21.06 -42.60
N GLY A 410 47.08 20.53 -42.58
CA GLY A 410 47.71 19.91 -41.42
C GLY A 410 48.78 20.80 -40.81
N GLN A 411 48.56 22.12 -40.78
CA GLN A 411 49.58 23.13 -40.45
C GLN A 411 50.08 23.10 -39.00
N SER A 412 49.40 22.39 -38.11
CA SER A 412 49.86 22.06 -36.76
C SER A 412 49.51 20.61 -36.40
N ALA A 413 50.04 20.14 -35.27
CA ALA A 413 49.69 18.83 -34.70
C ALA A 413 48.18 18.66 -34.40
N ARG A 414 47.43 19.76 -34.20
CA ARG A 414 45.97 19.72 -34.06
C ARG A 414 45.31 19.52 -35.41
N ASP A 415 45.57 20.41 -36.36
CA ASP A 415 44.87 20.43 -37.65
C ASP A 415 45.15 19.13 -38.41
N MET A 416 46.40 18.63 -38.36
CA MET A 416 46.77 17.34 -38.93
C MET A 416 45.99 16.18 -38.27
N LYS A 417 45.72 16.24 -36.96
CA LYS A 417 44.86 15.24 -36.29
C LYS A 417 43.41 15.34 -36.75
N GLU A 418 42.84 16.55 -36.86
CA GLU A 418 41.47 16.74 -37.36
C GLU A 418 41.30 16.19 -38.78
N VAL A 419 42.32 16.34 -39.64
CA VAL A 419 42.34 15.71 -40.98
C VAL A 419 42.43 14.19 -40.90
N MET A 420 43.23 13.62 -39.99
CA MET A 420 43.29 12.17 -39.78
C MET A 420 42.00 11.61 -39.17
N ASP A 421 41.27 12.37 -38.34
CA ASP A 421 39.96 11.99 -37.82
C ASP A 421 38.91 11.92 -38.95
N VAL A 422 38.94 12.86 -39.90
CA VAL A 422 38.10 12.81 -41.12
C VAL A 422 38.45 11.62 -42.03
N ILE A 423 39.73 11.21 -42.07
CA ILE A 423 40.16 9.98 -42.78
C ILE A 423 39.72 8.73 -42.01
N TYR A 424 39.81 8.73 -40.68
CA TYR A 424 39.33 7.65 -39.83
C TYR A 424 37.82 7.43 -40.00
N ASP A 425 37.01 8.48 -39.97
CA ASP A 425 35.56 8.39 -40.17
C ASP A 425 35.20 7.86 -41.57
N SER A 426 35.91 8.28 -42.63
CA SER A 426 35.65 7.79 -43.99
C SER A 426 36.11 6.34 -44.23
N LEU A 427 37.11 5.87 -43.46
CA LEU A 427 37.49 4.47 -43.35
C LEU A 427 36.46 3.65 -42.55
N THR A 428 35.78 4.27 -41.58
CA THR A 428 34.99 3.57 -40.54
C THR A 428 33.47 3.83 -40.54
N ASP A 429 32.92 4.44 -41.61
CA ASP A 429 31.50 4.47 -42.04
C ASP A 429 30.65 3.37 -41.36
N SER A 430 29.83 3.74 -40.37
CA SER A 430 29.05 2.76 -39.58
C SER A 430 27.55 3.00 -39.68
N THR A 431 26.79 1.91 -39.63
CA THR A 431 25.32 1.94 -39.66
C THR A 431 24.78 2.02 -38.24
N ARG A 432 23.96 3.03 -37.96
CA ARG A 432 23.51 3.41 -36.62
C ARG A 432 21.98 3.32 -36.52
N THR A 433 21.47 2.79 -35.42
CA THR A 433 20.01 2.74 -35.21
C THR A 433 19.44 4.13 -34.96
N ARG A 434 18.25 4.41 -35.53
CA ARG A 434 17.44 5.60 -35.22
C ARG A 434 16.07 5.19 -34.71
N ALA A 435 15.74 5.58 -33.48
CA ALA A 435 14.43 5.34 -32.87
C ALA A 435 13.36 6.19 -33.59
N ARG A 436 12.25 5.56 -34.01
CA ARG A 436 11.17 6.20 -34.79
C ARG A 436 9.88 6.37 -33.98
N VAL A 437 9.37 5.28 -33.41
CA VAL A 437 8.10 5.26 -32.67
C VAL A 437 8.23 4.31 -31.49
N ILE A 438 7.63 4.64 -30.35
CA ILE A 438 7.36 3.70 -29.27
C ILE A 438 5.85 3.71 -29.05
N THR A 439 5.21 2.53 -29.06
CA THR A 439 3.77 2.40 -28.80
C THR A 439 3.49 1.39 -27.69
N ASP A 440 2.49 1.67 -26.86
CA ASP A 440 2.03 0.79 -25.79
C ASP A 440 0.49 0.74 -25.78
N THR A 441 -0.08 -0.41 -26.11
CA THR A 441 -1.53 -0.66 -26.05
C THR A 441 -1.87 -1.28 -24.71
N LEU A 442 -2.36 -0.46 -23.77
CA LEU A 442 -2.75 -0.95 -22.43
C LEU A 442 -3.83 -2.04 -22.54
N SER A 443 -3.78 -3.00 -21.61
CA SER A 443 -4.73 -4.11 -21.56
C SER A 443 -6.11 -3.67 -21.09
N GLN A 444 -7.11 -4.56 -21.10
CA GLN A 444 -8.39 -4.28 -20.43
C GLN A 444 -8.21 -3.96 -18.93
N TRP A 445 -7.20 -4.57 -18.28
CA TRP A 445 -6.92 -4.52 -16.85
C TRP A 445 -6.25 -3.23 -16.36
N VAL A 446 -5.76 -2.37 -17.26
CA VAL A 446 -4.98 -1.18 -16.90
C VAL A 446 -5.45 0.07 -17.66
N GLU A 447 -5.40 1.22 -16.98
CA GLU A 447 -5.71 2.54 -17.52
C GLU A 447 -4.61 3.56 -17.16
N PRO A 448 -4.50 4.67 -17.90
CA PRO A 448 -3.56 5.74 -17.55
C PRO A 448 -3.99 6.48 -16.26
N ASP A 449 -3.06 6.74 -15.35
CA ASP A 449 -3.39 7.32 -14.04
C ASP A 449 -3.19 8.85 -14.02
N GLY A 450 -4.28 9.58 -13.75
CA GLY A 450 -4.28 11.05 -13.63
C GLY A 450 -4.29 11.83 -14.96
N TRP A 451 -4.51 11.16 -16.09
CA TRP A 451 -4.42 11.78 -17.41
C TRP A 451 -5.63 12.67 -17.74
N ASN A 452 -5.37 13.82 -18.39
CA ASN A 452 -6.40 14.59 -19.07
C ASN A 452 -6.27 14.43 -20.59
N ALA A 453 -7.40 14.43 -21.31
CA ALA A 453 -7.42 14.22 -22.76
C ALA A 453 -6.82 15.39 -23.57
N SER A 454 -6.69 16.58 -22.97
CA SER A 454 -6.31 17.81 -23.67
C SER A 454 -4.80 17.99 -23.84
N ASN A 455 -3.96 17.44 -22.95
CA ASN A 455 -2.51 17.49 -23.08
C ASN A 455 -1.82 16.22 -22.55
N ILE A 456 -1.91 15.14 -23.32
CA ILE A 456 -1.16 13.89 -23.08
C ILE A 456 0.34 14.10 -22.84
N THR A 457 0.94 15.12 -23.46
CA THR A 457 2.37 15.46 -23.34
C THR A 457 2.80 15.84 -21.92
N ASP A 458 1.86 16.19 -21.03
CA ASP A 458 2.14 16.43 -19.60
C ASP A 458 2.21 15.15 -18.78
N HIS A 459 1.80 14.01 -19.34
CA HIS A 459 1.69 12.72 -18.63
C HIS A 459 2.71 11.68 -19.13
N ILE A 460 3.56 12.02 -20.10
CA ILE A 460 4.59 11.15 -20.67
C ILE A 460 5.94 11.85 -20.66
N ARG A 461 6.83 11.40 -19.78
CA ARG A 461 8.23 11.84 -19.73
C ARG A 461 9.02 11.13 -20.82
N VAL A 462 9.45 11.88 -21.84
CA VAL A 462 10.33 11.37 -22.91
C VAL A 462 11.78 11.74 -22.59
N TYR A 463 12.68 10.75 -22.60
CA TYR A 463 14.06 10.93 -22.14
C TYR A 463 15.11 10.28 -23.06
N LYS A 464 16.33 10.82 -22.98
CA LYS A 464 17.56 10.26 -23.53
C LYS A 464 18.46 9.84 -22.36
N LYS A 465 18.98 8.62 -22.40
CA LYS A 465 19.92 8.07 -21.42
C LYS A 465 21.32 7.97 -22.03
N ASP A 466 22.33 8.50 -21.35
CA ASP A 466 23.71 8.56 -21.84
C ASP A 466 24.55 7.33 -21.47
N ALA A 467 25.84 7.35 -21.84
CA ALA A 467 26.79 6.27 -21.57
C ALA A 467 27.02 5.95 -20.09
N HIS A 468 26.80 6.94 -19.22
CA HIS A 468 27.00 6.84 -17.77
C HIS A 468 25.68 6.54 -17.04
N GLY A 469 24.59 6.35 -17.78
CA GLY A 469 23.24 6.14 -17.25
C GLY A 469 22.48 7.43 -16.90
N THR A 470 23.02 8.59 -17.25
CA THR A 470 22.43 9.91 -16.99
C THR A 470 21.20 10.13 -17.86
N GLU A 471 20.06 10.45 -17.26
CA GLU A 471 18.82 10.73 -17.99
C GLU A 471 18.61 12.24 -18.21
N THR A 472 18.36 12.62 -19.46
CA THR A 472 18.06 13.99 -19.89
C THR A 472 16.68 14.02 -20.54
N VAL A 473 15.88 15.06 -20.28
CA VAL A 473 14.54 15.20 -20.88
C VAL A 473 14.67 15.64 -22.34
N VAL A 474 13.93 14.98 -23.22
CA VAL A 474 13.88 15.34 -24.65
C VAL A 474 12.91 16.51 -24.84
N ASN A 475 13.30 17.54 -25.61
CA ASN A 475 12.41 18.66 -25.91
C ASN A 475 11.14 18.16 -26.62
N ARG A 476 9.97 18.58 -26.12
CA ARG A 476 8.63 18.33 -26.68
C ARG A 476 8.53 18.70 -28.16
N ASP A 477 9.24 19.72 -28.62
CA ASP A 477 9.27 20.10 -30.04
C ASP A 477 9.83 19.01 -30.97
N ALA A 478 10.55 18.01 -30.45
CA ALA A 478 11.19 16.97 -31.24
C ALA A 478 10.43 15.64 -31.31
N TYR A 479 9.26 15.53 -30.67
CA TYR A 479 8.36 14.37 -30.76
C TYR A 479 6.88 14.78 -30.85
N THR A 480 6.00 13.81 -31.10
CA THR A 480 4.57 13.93 -30.85
C THR A 480 4.11 12.79 -29.97
N ALA A 481 3.08 13.02 -29.16
CA ALA A 481 2.46 12.03 -28.29
C ALA A 481 0.94 11.97 -28.58
N SER A 482 0.35 10.78 -28.52
CA SER A 482 -1.09 10.57 -28.75
C SER A 482 -1.61 9.35 -27.98
N LEU A 483 -2.89 9.37 -27.61
CA LEU A 483 -3.61 8.25 -27.03
C LEU A 483 -4.81 7.97 -27.92
N THR A 484 -4.83 6.81 -28.58
CA THR A 484 -5.95 6.37 -29.43
C THR A 484 -6.53 5.10 -28.84
N GLY A 485 -7.74 5.18 -28.27
CA GLY A 485 -8.29 4.12 -27.44
C GLY A 485 -7.39 3.89 -26.21
N LYS A 486 -6.86 2.66 -26.07
CA LYS A 486 -5.85 2.32 -25.05
C LYS A 486 -4.40 2.37 -25.56
N THR A 487 -4.15 2.83 -26.79
CA THR A 487 -2.80 2.86 -27.38
C THR A 487 -2.13 4.22 -27.21
N ILE A 488 -1.13 4.27 -26.34
CA ILE A 488 -0.15 5.35 -26.25
C ILE A 488 0.79 5.21 -27.46
N THR A 489 1.05 6.31 -28.16
CA THR A 489 2.02 6.38 -29.27
C THR A 489 2.86 7.63 -29.13
N VAL A 490 4.18 7.46 -29.05
CA VAL A 490 5.16 8.55 -29.12
C VAL A 490 6.00 8.40 -30.40
N THR A 491 5.97 9.41 -31.25
CA THR A 491 6.69 9.44 -32.54
C THR A 491 7.78 10.50 -32.50
N PHE A 492 9.02 10.11 -32.76
CA PHE A 492 10.15 11.02 -32.87
C PHE A 492 10.18 11.69 -34.26
N LYS A 493 10.33 13.01 -34.32
CA LYS A 493 10.20 13.78 -35.57
C LYS A 493 11.37 13.55 -36.54
N GLY A 494 11.15 13.90 -37.81
CA GLY A 494 12.15 13.79 -38.88
C GLY A 494 12.54 12.34 -39.17
N ASN A 495 13.85 12.06 -39.17
CA ASN A 495 14.38 10.71 -39.38
C ASN A 495 14.47 9.86 -38.11
N GLY A 496 14.01 10.37 -36.96
CA GLY A 496 14.15 9.72 -35.66
C GLY A 496 15.48 10.05 -34.98
N PHE A 497 15.54 9.81 -33.67
CA PHE A 497 16.74 10.08 -32.86
C PHE A 497 17.77 8.97 -33.03
N GLU A 498 19.03 9.37 -33.24
CA GLU A 498 20.15 8.44 -33.33
C GLU A 498 20.45 7.84 -31.96
N ALA A 499 20.25 6.53 -31.84
CA ALA A 499 20.65 5.73 -30.71
C ALA A 499 21.84 4.88 -31.15
N VAL A 500 22.98 5.07 -30.49
CA VAL A 500 24.20 4.26 -30.67
C VAL A 500 24.57 3.72 -29.29
N LYS A 501 24.81 2.40 -29.15
CA LYS A 501 25.24 1.82 -27.86
C LYS A 501 26.41 2.65 -27.30
N PRO A 502 26.37 3.10 -26.03
CA PRO A 502 25.42 2.78 -24.95
C PRO A 502 24.17 3.71 -24.80
N VAL A 503 23.95 4.68 -25.70
CA VAL A 503 22.83 5.63 -25.63
C VAL A 503 21.47 4.94 -25.88
N ALA A 504 20.49 5.28 -25.04
CA ALA A 504 19.11 4.85 -25.19
C ALA A 504 18.13 6.03 -25.23
N TYR A 505 16.98 5.82 -25.87
CA TYR A 505 15.82 6.73 -25.84
C TYR A 505 14.61 5.99 -25.28
N GLY A 506 13.79 6.66 -24.47
CA GLY A 506 12.64 6.02 -23.85
C GLY A 506 11.50 6.97 -23.48
N ILE A 507 10.40 6.36 -23.08
CA ILE A 507 9.19 7.02 -22.59
C ILE A 507 8.81 6.41 -21.24
N ARG A 508 8.37 7.26 -20.30
CA ARG A 508 7.97 6.85 -18.95
C ARG A 508 6.65 7.53 -18.57
N PHE A 509 5.68 6.77 -18.07
CA PHE A 509 4.34 7.30 -17.77
C PHE A 509 3.59 6.49 -16.70
N ASN A 510 2.59 7.12 -16.07
CA ASN A 510 1.85 6.53 -14.95
C ASN A 510 0.57 5.80 -15.37
N VAL A 511 0.31 4.66 -14.72
CA VAL A 511 -0.87 3.80 -14.96
C VAL A 511 -1.41 3.21 -13.64
N ARG A 512 -2.66 2.76 -13.65
CA ARG A 512 -3.32 2.05 -12.53
C ARG A 512 -4.22 0.92 -13.03
N PRO A 513 -4.55 -0.08 -12.18
CA PRO A 513 -5.54 -1.10 -12.50
C PRO A 513 -6.95 -0.51 -12.70
N THR A 514 -7.72 -1.09 -13.61
CA THR A 514 -9.13 -0.73 -13.89
C THR A 514 -10.10 -1.38 -12.90
N SER A 515 -11.36 -0.93 -12.93
CA SER A 515 -12.50 -1.54 -12.22
C SER A 515 -12.59 -3.05 -12.49
N GLU A 516 -12.36 -3.46 -13.72
CA GLU A 516 -12.39 -4.83 -14.20
C GLU A 516 -11.29 -5.69 -13.55
N ALA A 517 -10.10 -5.13 -13.32
CA ALA A 517 -9.02 -5.81 -12.61
C ALA A 517 -9.35 -6.02 -11.12
N TYR A 518 -9.98 -5.04 -10.47
CA TYR A 518 -10.47 -5.21 -9.10
C TYR A 518 -11.62 -6.22 -9.02
N ALA A 519 -12.60 -6.13 -9.93
CA ALA A 519 -13.73 -7.03 -10.01
C ALA A 519 -13.31 -8.48 -10.23
N GLN A 520 -12.38 -8.75 -11.15
CA GLN A 520 -11.88 -10.10 -11.40
C GLN A 520 -11.10 -10.67 -10.21
N TRP A 521 -10.29 -9.83 -9.54
CA TRP A 521 -9.59 -10.24 -8.32
C TRP A 521 -10.55 -10.53 -7.16
N MET A 522 -11.59 -9.70 -6.99
CA MET A 522 -12.64 -9.90 -5.98
C MET A 522 -13.43 -11.18 -6.25
N LYS A 523 -13.87 -11.39 -7.50
CA LYS A 523 -14.51 -12.63 -7.97
C LYS A 523 -13.65 -13.86 -7.68
N ASN A 524 -12.37 -13.86 -8.07
CA ASN A 524 -11.44 -14.95 -7.77
C ASN A 524 -11.33 -15.22 -6.26
N ASN A 525 -11.23 -14.17 -5.45
CA ASN A 525 -11.13 -14.28 -4.00
C ASN A 525 -12.42 -14.84 -3.38
N ASP A 526 -13.59 -14.38 -3.83
CA ASP A 526 -14.90 -14.86 -3.39
C ASP A 526 -15.12 -16.33 -3.79
N ASP A 527 -14.70 -16.73 -5.00
CA ASP A 527 -14.59 -18.11 -5.52
C ASP A 527 -13.63 -19.03 -4.71
N GLY A 528 -13.12 -18.57 -3.57
CA GLY A 528 -12.26 -19.35 -2.67
C GLY A 528 -10.77 -19.30 -2.98
N ARG A 529 -10.36 -18.66 -4.09
CA ARG A 529 -8.96 -18.67 -4.56
C ARG A 529 -8.06 -17.82 -3.66
N SER A 530 -6.75 -18.10 -3.70
CA SER A 530 -5.74 -17.42 -2.88
C SER A 530 -4.38 -17.38 -3.59
N GLY A 531 -3.44 -16.58 -3.08
CA GLY A 531 -2.10 -16.44 -3.65
C GLY A 531 -2.13 -15.97 -5.12
N ASN A 532 -1.36 -16.64 -5.98
CA ASN A 532 -1.32 -16.33 -7.41
C ASN A 532 -2.67 -16.57 -8.12
N SER A 533 -3.50 -17.49 -7.63
CA SER A 533 -4.80 -17.84 -8.23
C SER A 533 -5.84 -16.71 -8.16
N LEU A 534 -5.53 -15.63 -7.42
CA LEU A 534 -6.29 -14.39 -7.42
C LEU A 534 -6.19 -13.59 -8.73
N TYR A 535 -5.20 -13.90 -9.58
CA TYR A 535 -4.94 -13.26 -10.87
C TYR A 535 -5.29 -14.14 -12.08
N LEU A 536 -6.10 -15.19 -11.86
CA LEU A 536 -6.63 -16.01 -12.95
C LEU A 536 -7.64 -15.22 -13.78
N GLN A 537 -7.50 -15.29 -15.10
CA GLN A 537 -8.50 -14.81 -16.04
C GLN A 537 -9.64 -15.84 -16.17
N ASP A 538 -10.75 -15.48 -16.84
CA ASP A 538 -11.93 -16.35 -16.94
C ASP A 538 -11.72 -17.58 -17.83
N ASP A 539 -10.69 -17.57 -18.69
CA ASP A 539 -10.21 -18.74 -19.44
C ASP A 539 -9.33 -19.69 -18.60
N GLY A 540 -9.11 -19.37 -17.31
CA GLY A 540 -8.25 -20.13 -16.41
C GLY A 540 -6.75 -19.88 -16.60
N SER A 541 -6.35 -18.93 -17.45
CA SER A 541 -4.93 -18.57 -17.64
C SER A 541 -4.40 -17.72 -16.49
N LEU A 542 -3.11 -17.93 -16.15
CA LEU A 542 -2.37 -17.14 -15.16
C LEU A 542 -1.27 -16.34 -15.84
N ASN A 543 -1.41 -15.01 -15.85
CA ASN A 543 -0.40 -14.12 -16.40
C ASN A 543 0.74 -13.89 -15.41
N THR A 544 1.98 -13.98 -15.89
CA THR A 544 3.21 -13.78 -15.10
C THR A 544 4.14 -12.83 -15.85
N GLY A 545 4.70 -11.83 -15.17
CA GLY A 545 5.62 -10.87 -15.79
C GLY A 545 6.98 -11.48 -16.15
N ALA A 546 7.51 -11.14 -17.32
CA ALA A 546 8.78 -11.69 -17.80
C ALA A 546 9.99 -11.22 -16.98
N VAL A 547 11.08 -12.00 -17.00
CA VAL A 547 12.27 -11.80 -16.12
C VAL A 547 12.88 -10.38 -16.15
N THR A 548 12.76 -9.63 -17.26
CA THR A 548 13.31 -8.27 -17.39
C THR A 548 12.31 -7.15 -17.05
N THR A 549 11.07 -7.43 -16.65
CA THR A 549 10.03 -6.40 -16.47
C THR A 549 10.09 -5.61 -15.15
N GLY A 550 11.17 -5.77 -14.38
CA GLY A 550 11.42 -5.05 -13.13
C GLY A 550 10.79 -5.71 -11.89
N ASP A 551 11.33 -5.41 -10.71
CA ASP A 551 11.13 -6.18 -9.48
C ASP A 551 9.67 -6.31 -9.02
N THR A 552 8.76 -5.41 -9.40
CA THR A 552 7.34 -5.53 -9.06
C THR A 552 6.58 -6.52 -9.97
N SER A 553 7.16 -6.89 -11.11
CA SER A 553 6.50 -7.72 -12.13
C SER A 553 7.25 -9.00 -12.48
N ALA A 554 8.59 -9.00 -12.48
CA ALA A 554 9.39 -10.13 -12.94
C ALA A 554 9.10 -11.40 -12.11
N ASN A 555 8.73 -12.49 -12.79
CA ASN A 555 8.34 -13.78 -12.22
C ASN A 555 7.18 -13.72 -11.21
N LYS A 556 6.36 -12.66 -11.24
CA LYS A 556 5.21 -12.47 -10.35
C LYS A 556 3.91 -12.61 -11.14
N ALA A 557 2.91 -13.21 -10.51
CA ALA A 557 1.54 -13.19 -10.99
C ALA A 557 0.96 -11.76 -10.95
N GLY A 558 0.02 -11.49 -11.85
CA GLY A 558 -0.69 -10.22 -11.92
C GLY A 558 -1.43 -10.08 -13.24
N PHE A 559 -2.15 -8.98 -13.43
CA PHE A 559 -2.79 -8.68 -14.72
C PHE A 559 -1.78 -8.02 -15.65
N PHE A 560 -1.62 -8.47 -16.91
CA PHE A 560 -0.71 -7.81 -17.85
C PHE A 560 -1.05 -6.33 -18.02
N SER A 561 -0.06 -5.44 -18.00
CA SER A 561 -0.30 -4.00 -18.16
C SER A 561 -0.66 -3.60 -19.59
N ASN A 562 -0.21 -4.39 -20.57
CA ASN A 562 -0.44 -4.12 -21.99
C ASN A 562 -0.89 -5.37 -22.78
N ALA A 563 -1.77 -5.15 -23.76
CA ALA A 563 -2.14 -6.14 -24.76
C ALA A 563 -1.03 -6.32 -25.80
N ASN A 564 -0.50 -5.22 -26.33
CA ASN A 564 0.67 -5.17 -27.21
C ASN A 564 1.56 -3.97 -26.82
N ALA A 565 2.86 -4.01 -27.14
CA ALA A 565 3.76 -2.86 -27.07
C ALA A 565 4.95 -3.11 -28.00
N GLU A 566 5.35 -2.09 -28.76
CA GLU A 566 6.41 -2.23 -29.78
C GLU A 566 7.25 -0.95 -29.91
N ALA A 567 8.50 -1.14 -30.33
CA ALA A 567 9.37 -0.07 -30.80
C ALA A 567 9.60 -0.21 -32.31
N LYS A 568 9.46 0.90 -33.03
CA LYS A 568 9.86 1.04 -34.44
C LYS A 568 11.16 1.85 -34.53
N PHE A 569 12.06 1.40 -35.38
CA PHE A 569 13.37 2.02 -35.61
C PHE A 569 13.80 1.84 -37.07
N ARG A 570 14.87 2.52 -37.47
CA ARG A 570 15.56 2.29 -38.74
C ARG A 570 17.03 2.06 -38.46
N ASP A 571 17.67 1.21 -39.23
CA ASP A 571 19.13 1.22 -39.30
C ASP A 571 19.53 2.18 -40.43
N CYS A 572 20.42 3.13 -40.12
CA CYS A 572 20.80 4.22 -41.03
C CYS A 572 22.31 4.30 -41.21
N THR A 573 22.77 4.17 -42.45
CA THR A 573 24.17 4.34 -42.85
C THR A 573 24.37 5.79 -43.29
N THR A 574 25.25 6.51 -42.62
CA THR A 574 25.67 7.85 -43.03
C THR A 574 27.01 7.75 -43.72
N SER A 575 27.02 7.75 -45.06
CA SER A 575 28.27 7.77 -45.83
C SER A 575 28.63 9.20 -46.24
N THR A 576 29.86 9.60 -45.93
CA THR A 576 30.39 10.91 -46.30
C THR A 576 31.02 10.82 -47.70
N THR A 577 30.22 11.06 -48.74
CA THR A 577 30.73 11.04 -50.12
C THR A 577 31.46 12.35 -50.43
N PRO A 578 32.74 12.32 -50.86
CA PRO A 578 33.46 13.51 -51.29
C PRO A 578 32.76 14.20 -52.46
N SER A 579 32.49 15.50 -52.36
CA SER A 579 31.85 16.23 -53.46
C SER A 579 32.70 16.18 -54.73
N THR A 580 32.08 15.81 -55.85
CA THR A 580 32.67 15.85 -57.20
C THR A 580 32.53 17.22 -57.88
N LYS A 581 32.00 18.24 -57.17
CA LYS A 581 31.83 19.60 -57.68
C LYS A 581 32.42 20.64 -56.71
N PRO A 582 33.26 21.58 -57.20
CA PRO A 582 33.73 22.71 -56.40
C PRO A 582 32.58 23.53 -55.81
N GLY A 583 32.77 24.04 -54.59
CA GLY A 583 31.87 25.02 -53.96
C GLY A 583 30.70 24.48 -53.13
N GLN A 584 30.48 23.16 -53.08
CA GLN A 584 29.49 22.57 -52.15
C GLN A 584 30.14 21.83 -50.96
N VAL A 585 29.37 21.74 -49.88
CA VAL A 585 29.70 21.03 -48.64
C VAL A 585 29.80 19.52 -48.90
N GLN A 586 30.50 18.78 -48.02
CA GLN A 586 30.52 17.31 -47.99
C GLN A 586 29.12 16.73 -48.23
N VAL A 587 28.97 15.81 -49.20
CA VAL A 587 27.67 15.21 -49.52
C VAL A 587 27.44 14.02 -48.58
N GLN A 588 27.14 14.36 -47.33
CA GLN A 588 26.80 13.39 -46.28
C GLN A 588 25.43 12.78 -46.58
N THR A 589 25.43 11.56 -47.11
CA THR A 589 24.21 10.85 -47.54
C THR A 589 23.80 9.87 -46.44
N THR A 590 22.70 10.17 -45.74
CA THR A 590 22.08 9.22 -44.81
C THR A 590 21.07 8.35 -45.53
N THR A 591 21.41 7.07 -45.71
CA THR A 591 20.49 6.06 -46.25
C THR A 591 19.93 5.24 -45.09
N CYS A 592 18.62 5.03 -45.04
CA CYS A 592 17.96 4.30 -43.95
C CYS A 592 17.10 3.15 -44.46
N THR A 593 16.96 2.09 -43.66
CA THR A 593 15.96 1.04 -43.89
C THR A 593 14.52 1.59 -43.83
N THR A 594 13.56 0.76 -44.24
CA THR A 594 12.18 0.86 -43.76
C THR A 594 12.10 0.69 -42.24
N ASP A 595 10.94 1.02 -41.65
CA ASP A 595 10.72 0.83 -40.21
C ASP A 595 10.80 -0.66 -39.84
N LEU A 596 11.81 -1.02 -39.05
CA LEU A 596 11.97 -2.31 -38.39
C LEU A 596 11.25 -2.27 -37.03
N THR A 597 10.65 -3.39 -36.62
CA THR A 597 9.84 -3.49 -35.40
C THR A 597 10.42 -4.49 -34.40
N ARG A 598 10.26 -4.23 -33.10
CA ARG A 598 10.55 -5.15 -31.99
C ARG A 598 9.44 -5.06 -30.93
N GLU A 599 8.92 -6.20 -30.49
CA GLU A 599 7.90 -6.28 -29.45
C GLU A 599 8.51 -6.26 -28.04
N TYR A 600 7.96 -5.41 -27.16
CA TYR A 600 8.32 -5.36 -25.75
C TYR A 600 7.72 -6.53 -24.97
N LYS A 601 8.46 -7.01 -23.96
CA LYS A 601 7.92 -7.96 -22.97
C LYS A 601 6.77 -7.30 -22.19
N LYS A 602 5.83 -8.11 -21.70
CA LYS A 602 4.61 -7.66 -21.01
C LYS A 602 4.80 -7.68 -19.49
N PRO A 603 4.85 -6.52 -18.80
CA PRO A 603 4.80 -6.47 -17.34
C PRO A 603 3.41 -6.82 -16.82
N VAL A 604 3.30 -7.09 -15.53
CA VAL A 604 2.03 -7.24 -14.81
C VAL A 604 1.87 -6.18 -13.72
N VAL A 605 0.62 -5.85 -13.38
CA VAL A 605 0.22 -5.13 -12.17
C VAL A 605 -0.43 -6.08 -11.17
N GLN A 606 -0.21 -5.84 -9.88
CA GLN A 606 -0.97 -6.44 -8.80
C GLN A 606 -2.02 -5.46 -8.26
N VAL A 607 -3.06 -5.97 -7.62
CA VAL A 607 -4.07 -5.14 -6.94
C VAL A 607 -4.03 -5.34 -5.44
N LYS A 608 -4.36 -4.28 -4.71
CA LYS A 608 -4.60 -4.25 -3.27
C LYS A 608 -6.03 -3.74 -3.05
N VAL A 609 -6.85 -4.58 -2.44
CA VAL A 609 -8.24 -4.30 -2.06
C VAL A 609 -8.30 -4.12 -0.54
N LYS A 610 -9.12 -3.17 -0.07
CA LYS A 610 -9.31 -2.92 1.38
C LYS A 610 -10.40 -3.84 1.94
N ASN A 611 -10.23 -4.29 3.18
CA ASN A 611 -11.24 -5.09 3.87
C ASN A 611 -12.42 -4.23 4.34
N ALA A 612 -13.57 -4.87 4.55
CA ALA A 612 -14.68 -4.30 5.29
C ALA A 612 -14.50 -4.55 6.80
N PHE A 613 -15.06 -3.67 7.62
CA PHE A 613 -14.96 -3.72 9.07
C PHE A 613 -16.32 -3.40 9.72
N THR A 614 -16.66 -4.05 10.84
CA THR A 614 -17.80 -3.63 11.69
C THR A 614 -17.62 -4.08 13.14
N SER A 615 -18.38 -3.48 14.06
CA SER A 615 -18.49 -3.93 15.45
C SER A 615 -19.96 -4.10 15.83
N ILE A 616 -20.30 -5.23 16.46
CA ILE A 616 -21.67 -5.54 16.86
C ILE A 616 -21.91 -4.95 18.27
N PRO A 617 -22.92 -4.08 18.46
CA PRO A 617 -23.29 -3.55 19.77
C PRO A 617 -24.23 -4.51 20.52
N VAL A 618 -24.18 -4.47 21.86
CA VAL A 618 -25.11 -5.18 22.74
C VAL A 618 -25.50 -4.30 23.92
N THR A 619 -26.80 -4.23 24.23
CA THR A 619 -27.35 -3.42 25.32
C THR A 619 -27.86 -4.30 26.46
N LYS A 620 -27.45 -3.97 27.69
CA LYS A 620 -27.98 -4.54 28.92
C LYS A 620 -29.04 -3.64 29.52
N VAL A 621 -30.14 -4.23 30.00
CA VAL A 621 -31.16 -3.61 30.86
C VAL A 621 -31.31 -4.43 32.14
N VAL A 622 -31.59 -3.76 33.26
CA VAL A 622 -31.93 -4.40 34.54
C VAL A 622 -33.25 -3.84 35.10
N GLU A 623 -34.23 -4.71 35.30
CA GLU A 623 -35.56 -4.42 35.83
C GLU A 623 -35.74 -4.89 37.27
N GLY A 624 -36.67 -4.25 37.99
CA GLY A 624 -37.00 -4.54 39.38
C GLY A 624 -36.34 -3.58 40.37
N THR A 625 -36.45 -3.92 41.66
CA THR A 625 -35.94 -3.13 42.79
C THR A 625 -34.94 -3.98 43.59
N PRO A 626 -33.69 -3.51 43.83
CA PRO A 626 -33.19 -2.14 43.62
C PRO A 626 -32.66 -1.83 42.21
N GLY A 627 -32.79 -2.75 41.25
CA GLY A 627 -32.24 -2.62 39.89
C GLY A 627 -30.81 -3.14 39.79
N TRP A 628 -29.98 -2.47 38.99
CA TRP A 628 -28.56 -2.81 38.83
C TRP A 628 -27.79 -2.33 40.07
N ARG A 629 -27.09 -3.22 40.79
CA ARG A 629 -26.25 -2.81 41.94
C ARG A 629 -24.85 -2.37 41.49
N SER A 630 -24.12 -1.68 42.37
CA SER A 630 -22.71 -1.35 42.11
C SER A 630 -21.85 -2.61 42.26
N GLY A 631 -20.89 -2.81 41.35
CA GLY A 631 -20.07 -4.04 41.29
C GLY A 631 -20.72 -5.21 40.53
N ASP A 632 -22.02 -5.15 40.23
CA ASP A 632 -22.68 -6.16 39.38
C ASP A 632 -22.37 -5.91 37.89
N SER A 633 -22.21 -6.99 37.14
CA SER A 633 -21.73 -6.99 35.75
C SER A 633 -22.33 -8.14 34.94
N PHE A 634 -22.38 -8.00 33.62
CA PHE A 634 -23.00 -8.98 32.72
C PHE A 634 -22.13 -9.23 31.51
N THR A 635 -21.90 -10.51 31.18
CA THR A 635 -21.00 -10.95 30.11
C THR A 635 -21.80 -11.54 28.97
N PHE A 636 -21.49 -11.06 27.76
CA PHE A 636 -22.09 -11.51 26.50
C PHE A 636 -21.04 -12.19 25.65
N THR A 637 -21.48 -13.17 24.86
CA THR A 637 -20.65 -13.88 23.88
C THR A 637 -21.25 -13.73 22.49
N LEU A 638 -20.40 -13.41 21.53
CA LEU A 638 -20.64 -13.49 20.10
C LEU A 638 -20.12 -14.84 19.59
N THR A 639 -20.92 -15.55 18.80
CA THR A 639 -20.57 -16.87 18.23
C THR A 639 -20.87 -16.90 16.74
N ALA A 640 -19.86 -17.10 15.90
CA ALA A 640 -20.04 -17.30 14.46
C ALA A 640 -20.89 -18.54 14.15
N LYS A 641 -21.68 -18.46 13.08
CA LYS A 641 -22.27 -19.61 12.38
C LYS A 641 -21.52 -19.83 11.07
N ASN A 642 -21.55 -21.06 10.56
CA ASN A 642 -21.07 -21.43 9.23
C ASN A 642 -19.63 -20.95 8.89
N GLY A 643 -18.74 -20.85 9.89
CA GLY A 643 -17.36 -20.40 9.71
C GLY A 643 -17.17 -18.89 9.49
N ALA A 644 -18.16 -18.06 9.80
CA ALA A 644 -18.05 -16.60 9.70
C ALA A 644 -16.84 -16.04 10.50
N PRO A 645 -16.16 -14.99 10.01
CA PRO A 645 -14.94 -14.46 10.64
C PRO A 645 -15.25 -13.87 12.01
N MET A 646 -14.39 -14.13 12.98
CA MET A 646 -14.59 -13.69 14.38
C MET A 646 -13.66 -12.53 14.76
N PRO A 647 -14.12 -11.60 15.62
CA PRO A 647 -13.25 -10.58 16.20
C PRO A 647 -12.31 -11.21 17.23
N GLN A 648 -11.13 -10.62 17.46
CA GLN A 648 -10.21 -11.06 18.52
C GLN A 648 -10.86 -11.01 19.91
N GLN A 649 -11.74 -10.02 20.15
CA GLN A 649 -12.57 -9.94 21.34
C GLN A 649 -14.02 -10.32 21.00
N ASN A 650 -14.36 -11.60 21.19
CA ASN A 650 -15.70 -12.13 20.99
C ASN A 650 -16.59 -12.12 22.25
N THR A 651 -16.06 -11.67 23.39
CA THR A 651 -16.80 -11.49 24.63
C THR A 651 -16.77 -10.03 25.09
N VAL A 652 -17.85 -9.56 25.70
CA VAL A 652 -17.91 -8.22 26.31
C VAL A 652 -18.59 -8.31 27.67
N THR A 653 -17.94 -7.75 28.69
CA THR A 653 -18.48 -7.65 30.05
C THR A 653 -18.84 -6.20 30.33
N ILE A 654 -20.10 -5.95 30.65
CA ILE A 654 -20.65 -4.62 30.93
C ILE A 654 -20.92 -4.50 32.43
N GLY A 655 -20.25 -3.55 33.10
CA GLY A 655 -20.56 -3.14 34.48
C GLY A 655 -21.54 -1.96 34.53
N LYS A 656 -22.04 -1.62 35.73
CA LYS A 656 -23.05 -0.55 35.88
C LYS A 656 -22.55 0.82 35.40
N ALA A 657 -23.29 1.42 34.45
CA ALA A 657 -23.03 2.77 33.94
C ALA A 657 -23.59 3.84 34.90
N GLY A 658 -22.87 4.14 35.98
CA GLY A 658 -23.23 5.15 36.97
C GLY A 658 -24.55 4.82 37.67
N SER A 659 -25.52 5.74 37.67
CA SER A 659 -26.85 5.49 38.24
C SER A 659 -27.78 4.67 37.32
N SER A 660 -27.42 4.47 36.05
CA SER A 660 -28.30 3.85 35.04
C SER A 660 -28.52 2.36 35.28
N ASN A 661 -29.74 1.88 35.03
CA ASN A 661 -30.07 0.46 34.91
C ASN A 661 -29.95 -0.04 33.44
N THR A 662 -29.38 0.77 32.54
CA THR A 662 -29.15 0.44 31.13
C THR A 662 -27.76 0.86 30.70
N ALA A 663 -27.04 -0.01 29.98
CA ALA A 663 -25.70 0.26 29.45
C ALA A 663 -25.45 -0.51 28.15
N THR A 664 -24.61 0.02 27.27
CA THR A 664 -24.29 -0.60 25.97
C THR A 664 -22.80 -0.87 25.87
N GLY A 665 -22.45 -2.07 25.40
CA GLY A 665 -21.10 -2.49 25.05
C GLY A 665 -20.99 -2.79 23.56
N LYS A 666 -19.78 -3.11 23.10
CA LYS A 666 -19.50 -3.59 21.75
C LYS A 666 -18.56 -4.78 21.82
N PHE A 667 -18.73 -5.73 20.90
CA PHE A 667 -17.70 -6.71 20.60
C PHE A 667 -16.54 -6.05 19.84
N GLY A 668 -15.41 -6.76 19.73
CA GLY A 668 -14.28 -6.31 18.93
C GLY A 668 -14.64 -6.15 17.45
N GLU A 669 -13.76 -5.49 16.71
CA GLU A 669 -13.95 -5.27 15.27
C GLU A 669 -13.78 -6.58 14.48
N ILE A 670 -14.73 -6.84 13.58
CA ILE A 670 -14.77 -7.99 12.70
C ILE A 670 -14.28 -7.55 11.31
N THR A 671 -13.26 -8.23 10.80
CA THR A 671 -12.71 -7.99 9.46
C THR A 671 -13.33 -8.94 8.44
N TYR A 672 -13.79 -8.42 7.31
CA TYR A 672 -14.29 -9.20 6.18
C TYR A 672 -13.49 -8.89 4.92
N ASN A 673 -13.04 -9.94 4.24
CA ASN A 673 -12.18 -9.86 3.06
C ASN A 673 -12.80 -10.56 1.83
N LYS A 674 -14.11 -10.83 1.86
CA LYS A 674 -14.93 -11.50 0.83
C LYS A 674 -16.35 -10.93 0.85
N THR A 675 -17.10 -11.15 -0.23
CA THR A 675 -18.56 -10.91 -0.22
C THR A 675 -19.33 -12.04 0.46
N GLY A 676 -20.58 -11.75 0.85
CA GLY A 676 -21.50 -12.74 1.42
C GLY A 676 -22.29 -12.22 2.61
N THR A 677 -23.10 -13.10 3.22
CA THR A 677 -23.88 -12.81 4.43
C THR A 677 -23.36 -13.63 5.60
N TYR A 678 -22.66 -12.97 6.51
CA TYR A 678 -22.04 -13.57 7.69
C TYR A 678 -23.01 -13.55 8.86
N THR A 679 -23.21 -14.70 9.50
CA THR A 679 -24.21 -14.86 10.57
C THR A 679 -23.58 -15.20 11.91
N TYR A 680 -24.08 -14.55 12.95
CA TYR A 680 -23.60 -14.66 14.33
C TYR A 680 -24.78 -14.84 15.28
N GLU A 681 -24.56 -15.54 16.39
CA GLU A 681 -25.46 -15.59 17.54
C GLU A 681 -24.88 -14.76 18.68
N VAL A 682 -25.67 -13.86 19.26
CA VAL A 682 -25.34 -13.11 20.49
C VAL A 682 -26.18 -13.67 21.64
N THR A 683 -25.51 -13.94 22.76
CA THR A 683 -26.13 -14.43 24.01
C THR A 683 -25.52 -13.76 25.23
N GLU A 684 -26.30 -13.64 26.31
CA GLU A 684 -25.78 -13.40 27.65
C GLU A 684 -25.34 -14.74 28.24
N THR A 685 -24.08 -14.84 28.64
CA THR A 685 -23.44 -16.11 29.02
C THR A 685 -23.01 -16.16 30.48
N GLY A 686 -23.18 -15.06 31.22
CA GLY A 686 -22.95 -15.01 32.67
C GLY A 686 -22.99 -13.60 33.22
N GLY A 687 -22.73 -13.48 34.51
CA GLY A 687 -22.62 -12.18 35.19
C GLY A 687 -22.50 -12.35 36.70
N THR A 688 -22.57 -11.23 37.40
CA THR A 688 -22.50 -11.13 38.86
C THR A 688 -23.77 -10.54 39.45
N GLY A 689 -24.14 -11.02 40.64
CA GLY A 689 -25.30 -10.55 41.39
C GLY A 689 -26.52 -11.49 41.35
N LEU A 690 -27.56 -11.07 42.07
CA LEU A 690 -28.81 -11.81 42.26
C LEU A 690 -29.86 -11.38 41.23
N TYR A 691 -29.89 -12.11 40.12
CA TYR A 691 -30.72 -11.82 38.95
C TYR A 691 -31.33 -13.09 38.35
N THR A 692 -32.55 -12.97 37.84
CA THR A 692 -33.02 -13.81 36.74
C THR A 692 -32.34 -13.29 35.47
N TYR A 693 -31.39 -14.06 34.95
CA TYR A 693 -30.62 -13.70 33.76
C TYR A 693 -31.44 -13.93 32.48
N SER A 694 -31.25 -13.06 31.49
CA SER A 694 -31.91 -13.14 30.20
C SER A 694 -31.47 -14.39 29.45
N LYS A 695 -32.46 -15.16 28.96
CA LYS A 695 -32.25 -16.26 28.01
C LYS A 695 -32.44 -15.82 26.55
N ALA A 696 -32.48 -14.51 26.29
CA ALA A 696 -32.69 -14.01 24.95
C ALA A 696 -31.58 -14.50 24.00
N LYS A 697 -31.96 -14.67 22.73
CA LYS A 697 -31.02 -15.04 21.66
C LYS A 697 -31.24 -14.15 20.46
N TYR A 698 -30.15 -13.63 19.91
CA TYR A 698 -30.18 -12.78 18.73
C TYR A 698 -29.33 -13.36 17.62
N THR A 699 -29.87 -13.48 16.41
CA THR A 699 -29.05 -13.65 15.20
C THR A 699 -28.70 -12.28 14.64
N VAL A 700 -27.42 -12.05 14.35
CA VAL A 700 -26.95 -10.89 13.60
C VAL A 700 -26.47 -11.38 12.23
N ALA A 701 -27.02 -10.83 11.16
CA ALA A 701 -26.61 -11.05 9.79
C ALA A 701 -25.91 -9.79 9.25
N VAL A 702 -24.65 -9.92 8.86
CA VAL A 702 -23.83 -8.84 8.27
C VAL A 702 -23.65 -9.15 6.79
N THR A 703 -24.19 -8.32 5.91
CA THR A 703 -24.02 -8.46 4.46
C THR A 703 -22.85 -7.61 3.99
N VAL A 704 -21.95 -8.23 3.22
CA VAL A 704 -20.74 -7.60 2.68
C VAL A 704 -20.76 -7.68 1.15
N THR A 705 -20.53 -6.53 0.52
CA THR A 705 -20.49 -6.35 -0.94
C THR A 705 -19.11 -5.91 -1.39
N SER A 706 -18.78 -6.17 -2.66
CA SER A 706 -17.54 -5.73 -3.31
C SER A 706 -17.76 -4.38 -3.98
N ASN A 707 -16.78 -3.49 -3.87
CA ASN A 707 -16.79 -2.17 -4.48
C ASN A 707 -15.50 -1.99 -5.29
N PRO A 708 -15.53 -2.24 -6.62
CA PRO A 708 -14.36 -2.22 -7.50
C PRO A 708 -14.00 -0.81 -8.01
N ASP A 709 -14.46 0.27 -7.37
CA ASP A 709 -14.10 1.65 -7.74
C ASP A 709 -12.57 1.84 -7.73
N VAL A 710 -12.01 2.26 -8.87
CA VAL A 710 -10.57 2.46 -9.08
C VAL A 710 -9.89 3.39 -8.07
N ASN A 711 -10.66 4.28 -7.44
CA ASN A 711 -10.16 5.25 -6.47
C ASN A 711 -10.23 4.74 -5.02
N ASN A 712 -11.09 3.76 -4.71
CA ASN A 712 -11.20 3.18 -3.37
C ASN A 712 -11.66 1.70 -3.36
N PRO A 713 -10.89 0.78 -3.99
CA PRO A 713 -11.29 -0.61 -4.18
C PRO A 713 -11.31 -1.35 -2.83
N ARG A 714 -12.49 -1.87 -2.46
CA ARG A 714 -12.75 -2.42 -1.12
C ARG A 714 -13.86 -3.46 -1.10
N TYR A 715 -13.92 -4.23 -0.02
CA TYR A 715 -15.19 -4.76 0.47
C TYR A 715 -15.86 -3.72 1.38
N GLU A 716 -17.19 -3.73 1.47
CA GLU A 716 -17.95 -2.86 2.37
C GLU A 716 -19.17 -3.57 2.97
N VAL A 717 -19.54 -3.19 4.19
CA VAL A 717 -20.74 -3.71 4.86
C VAL A 717 -21.95 -2.95 4.32
N SER A 718 -22.80 -3.62 3.54
CA SER A 718 -24.01 -3.03 2.95
C SER A 718 -25.19 -3.01 3.92
N SER A 719 -25.26 -3.97 4.85
CA SER A 719 -26.29 -4.00 5.89
C SER A 719 -25.88 -4.82 7.12
N VAL A 720 -26.49 -4.50 8.27
CA VAL A 720 -26.48 -5.31 9.49
C VAL A 720 -27.92 -5.49 9.94
N ALA A 721 -28.44 -6.71 9.87
CA ALA A 721 -29.79 -7.05 10.34
C ALA A 721 -29.70 -7.87 11.63
N ILE A 722 -30.54 -7.55 12.62
CA ILE A 722 -30.59 -8.25 13.91
C ILE A 722 -31.99 -8.84 14.09
N THR A 723 -32.09 -10.12 14.39
CA THR A 723 -33.36 -10.84 14.63
C THR A 723 -33.37 -11.40 16.05
N LYS A 724 -34.48 -11.20 16.79
CA LYS A 724 -34.68 -11.83 18.10
C LYS A 724 -35.31 -13.21 17.90
N ASN A 725 -34.58 -14.26 18.33
CA ASN A 725 -34.96 -15.67 18.18
C ASN A 725 -35.58 -16.23 19.48
N GLN A 726 -35.20 -15.66 20.62
CA GLN A 726 -35.75 -16.00 21.94
C GLN A 726 -35.91 -14.74 22.78
N ASN A 727 -36.97 -14.69 23.58
CA ASN A 727 -37.22 -13.67 24.59
C ASN A 727 -36.39 -13.93 25.86
N ASP A 728 -36.37 -12.94 26.75
CA ASP A 728 -35.55 -12.93 27.96
C ASP A 728 -35.95 -14.02 28.98
N ASP A 729 -37.17 -14.55 28.89
CA ASP A 729 -37.64 -15.71 29.66
C ASP A 729 -37.26 -17.06 29.02
N GLY A 730 -36.84 -17.06 27.75
CA GLY A 730 -36.54 -18.23 26.92
C GLY A 730 -37.69 -18.67 26.00
N SER A 731 -38.81 -17.95 25.97
CA SER A 731 -39.88 -18.21 24.99
C SER A 731 -39.43 -17.88 23.57
N GLY A 732 -39.98 -18.58 22.58
CA GLY A 732 -39.65 -18.36 21.18
C GLY A 732 -40.02 -16.95 20.71
N ALA A 733 -39.15 -16.33 19.92
CA ALA A 733 -39.39 -15.05 19.27
C ALA A 733 -39.01 -15.14 17.78
N SER A 734 -39.61 -14.29 16.96
CA SER A 734 -39.17 -14.07 15.59
C SER A 734 -39.54 -12.64 15.19
N GLY A 735 -38.53 -11.84 14.86
CA GLY A 735 -38.73 -10.44 14.48
C GLY A 735 -37.42 -9.66 14.39
N THR A 736 -37.31 -8.81 13.38
CA THR A 736 -36.16 -7.91 13.19
C THR A 736 -36.21 -6.76 14.20
N VAL A 737 -35.06 -6.40 14.76
CA VAL A 737 -34.88 -5.35 15.77
C VAL A 737 -33.69 -4.45 15.42
N GLN A 738 -33.65 -3.25 15.99
CA GLN A 738 -32.54 -2.30 15.78
C GLN A 738 -31.31 -2.59 16.66
N SER A 739 -31.44 -3.39 17.71
CA SER A 739 -30.34 -3.75 18.61
C SER A 739 -30.62 -5.03 19.40
N ALA A 740 -29.56 -5.74 19.81
CA ALA A 740 -29.65 -6.84 20.76
C ALA A 740 -29.77 -6.26 22.19
N VAL A 741 -30.91 -6.46 22.84
CA VAL A 741 -31.24 -5.89 24.16
C VAL A 741 -31.58 -7.02 25.13
N PHE A 742 -30.76 -7.20 26.16
CA PHE A 742 -30.91 -8.26 27.14
C PHE A 742 -31.38 -7.69 28.48
N THR A 743 -32.55 -8.09 28.95
CA THR A 743 -33.17 -7.61 30.19
C THR A 743 -33.07 -8.65 31.31
N ASN A 744 -32.30 -8.34 32.35
CA ASN A 744 -32.33 -9.12 33.61
C ASN A 744 -33.36 -8.55 34.57
N LYS A 745 -33.91 -9.39 35.44
CA LYS A 745 -34.79 -8.98 36.54
C LYS A 745 -34.10 -9.29 37.87
N ASN A 746 -34.20 -8.41 38.87
CA ASN A 746 -33.73 -8.76 40.22
C ASN A 746 -34.35 -10.10 40.67
N ALA A 747 -33.52 -11.01 41.18
CA ALA A 747 -34.03 -12.26 41.74
C ALA A 747 -34.89 -11.96 42.98
N THR A 748 -35.99 -12.69 43.13
CA THR A 748 -36.91 -12.53 44.27
C THR A 748 -37.24 -13.88 44.88
N VAL A 749 -37.65 -13.88 46.15
CA VAL A 749 -38.31 -15.01 46.79
C VAL A 749 -39.61 -14.55 47.44
N THR A 750 -40.69 -15.29 47.20
CA THR A 750 -42.00 -15.02 47.78
C THR A 750 -42.26 -16.00 48.91
N VAL A 751 -42.65 -15.47 50.07
CA VAL A 751 -43.04 -16.22 51.26
C VAL A 751 -44.54 -16.11 51.44
N GLY A 752 -45.19 -17.25 51.70
CA GLY A 752 -46.63 -17.29 52.01
C GLY A 752 -46.95 -16.45 53.24
N GLY A 753 -48.08 -15.73 53.20
CA GLY A 753 -48.46 -14.82 54.29
C GLY A 753 -48.61 -15.52 55.64
N PHE A 754 -48.25 -14.81 56.72
CA PHE A 754 -48.39 -15.34 58.06
C PHE A 754 -49.88 -15.40 58.43
N ALA A 755 -50.33 -16.56 58.92
CA ALA A 755 -51.70 -16.79 59.35
C ALA A 755 -51.84 -16.60 60.86
N VAL A 756 -53.00 -16.13 61.30
CA VAL A 756 -53.41 -16.02 62.71
C VAL A 756 -54.69 -16.82 62.91
N GLN A 757 -54.83 -17.47 64.07
CA GLN A 757 -56.01 -18.24 64.46
C GLN A 757 -56.62 -17.67 65.73
N LYS A 758 -57.94 -17.45 65.72
CA LYS A 758 -58.67 -16.97 66.89
C LYS A 758 -59.39 -18.10 67.61
N ASN A 759 -59.00 -18.31 68.86
CA ASN A 759 -59.72 -19.14 69.81
C ASN A 759 -60.55 -18.23 70.73
N LEU A 760 -61.80 -18.62 71.00
CA LEU A 760 -62.67 -17.98 71.99
C LEU A 760 -63.11 -19.07 72.99
N VAL A 761 -62.94 -18.80 74.27
CA VAL A 761 -63.18 -19.76 75.37
C VAL A 761 -64.13 -19.13 76.38
N GLY A 762 -65.03 -19.94 76.95
CA GLY A 762 -66.04 -19.53 77.92
C GLY A 762 -67.41 -19.19 77.32
N ARG A 763 -67.48 -18.86 76.03
CA ARG A 763 -68.73 -18.75 75.26
C ARG A 763 -68.52 -19.08 73.78
N ASP A 764 -69.61 -19.37 73.08
CA ASP A 764 -69.67 -19.47 71.62
C ASP A 764 -69.48 -18.10 70.94
N TRP A 765 -69.22 -18.13 69.64
CA TRP A 765 -69.09 -16.92 68.81
C TRP A 765 -70.46 -16.31 68.48
N ASN A 766 -70.54 -14.98 68.51
CA ASN A 766 -71.69 -14.19 68.06
C ASN A 766 -71.43 -13.59 66.67
N ASN A 767 -72.46 -13.37 65.86
CA ASN A 767 -72.35 -12.73 64.54
C ASN A 767 -71.69 -11.34 64.56
N SER A 768 -71.74 -10.64 65.70
CA SER A 768 -71.11 -9.33 65.93
C SER A 768 -69.65 -9.40 66.41
N ASP A 769 -69.11 -10.59 66.64
CA ASP A 769 -67.72 -10.74 67.11
C ASP A 769 -66.75 -10.43 65.98
N LEU A 770 -65.82 -9.51 66.24
CA LEU A 770 -64.75 -9.11 65.35
C LEU A 770 -63.47 -8.95 66.17
N PHE A 771 -62.44 -9.70 65.80
CA PHE A 771 -61.11 -9.65 66.42
C PHE A 771 -60.09 -9.24 65.37
N THR A 772 -59.32 -8.18 65.63
CA THR A 772 -58.34 -7.63 64.68
C THR A 772 -56.93 -7.91 65.18
N PHE A 773 -56.05 -8.29 64.26
CA PHE A 773 -54.64 -8.59 64.52
C PHE A 773 -53.77 -7.61 63.76
N GLU A 774 -52.68 -7.20 64.38
CA GLU A 774 -51.66 -6.37 63.76
C GLU A 774 -50.39 -7.15 63.46
N LEU A 775 -49.73 -6.75 62.38
CA LEU A 775 -48.37 -7.09 62.06
C LEU A 775 -47.55 -5.80 61.93
N ASN A 776 -46.51 -5.69 62.75
CA ASN A 776 -45.55 -4.59 62.76
C ASN A 776 -44.17 -5.09 62.33
N ARG A 777 -43.30 -4.17 61.89
CA ARG A 777 -41.87 -4.47 61.66
C ARG A 777 -41.17 -4.63 63.00
N GLY A 778 -40.36 -5.68 63.12
CA GLY A 778 -39.58 -5.95 64.33
C GLY A 778 -38.41 -4.96 64.51
N SER A 779 -37.87 -4.93 65.73
CA SER A 779 -36.70 -4.11 66.05
C SER A 779 -35.49 -4.46 65.16
N GLY A 780 -34.86 -3.43 64.60
CA GLY A 780 -33.76 -3.57 63.64
C GLY A 780 -34.18 -3.91 62.19
N SER A 781 -35.49 -3.98 61.88
CA SER A 781 -36.00 -4.37 60.55
C SER A 781 -36.87 -3.28 59.89
N SER A 782 -36.49 -2.01 60.03
CA SER A 782 -37.25 -0.84 59.52
C SER A 782 -37.47 -0.85 57.99
N SER A 783 -36.56 -1.43 57.22
CA SER A 783 -36.63 -1.58 55.76
C SER A 783 -37.30 -2.88 55.29
N ALA A 784 -37.76 -3.75 56.20
CA ALA A 784 -38.28 -5.06 55.82
C ALA A 784 -39.51 -4.94 54.88
N PRO A 785 -39.64 -5.82 53.86
CA PRO A 785 -40.82 -5.88 53.01
C PRO A 785 -42.11 -6.03 53.83
N LEU A 786 -43.18 -5.38 53.39
CA LEU A 786 -44.53 -5.58 53.92
C LEU A 786 -45.27 -6.59 53.04
N PRO A 787 -46.31 -7.26 53.55
CA PRO A 787 -47.08 -8.21 52.75
C PRO A 787 -47.92 -7.47 51.70
N ALA A 788 -48.27 -8.18 50.63
CA ALA A 788 -49.08 -7.67 49.53
C ALA A 788 -50.39 -7.03 50.04
N GLY A 789 -50.62 -5.78 49.66
CA GLY A 789 -51.74 -4.95 50.14
C GLY A 789 -51.39 -3.99 51.28
N CYS A 790 -50.34 -4.25 52.06
CA CYS A 790 -49.93 -3.40 53.18
C CYS A 790 -48.87 -2.37 52.78
N GLN A 791 -49.22 -1.07 52.85
CA GLN A 791 -48.32 0.05 52.50
C GLN A 791 -47.53 0.63 53.69
N LYS A 792 -48.03 0.45 54.91
CA LYS A 792 -47.42 0.93 56.16
C LYS A 792 -47.79 0.02 57.32
N THR A 793 -46.95 -0.04 58.35
CA THR A 793 -47.28 -0.74 59.61
C THR A 793 -48.11 0.14 60.56
N PRO A 794 -49.00 -0.42 61.38
CA PRO A 794 -49.37 -1.84 61.40
C PRO A 794 -50.14 -2.27 60.14
N CYS A 795 -49.82 -3.46 59.63
CA CYS A 795 -50.69 -4.19 58.71
C CYS A 795 -51.78 -4.87 59.54
N SER A 796 -53.04 -4.87 59.11
CA SER A 796 -54.13 -5.46 59.90
C SER A 796 -54.91 -6.52 59.12
N VAL A 797 -55.34 -7.58 59.82
CA VAL A 797 -56.38 -8.53 59.37
C VAL A 797 -57.38 -8.75 60.49
N SER A 798 -58.61 -9.13 60.16
CA SER A 798 -59.65 -9.39 61.15
C SER A 798 -60.34 -10.74 60.94
N ILE A 799 -60.78 -11.35 62.03
CA ILE A 799 -61.51 -12.61 62.07
C ILE A 799 -62.88 -12.34 62.72
N ASN A 800 -63.95 -12.81 62.07
CA ASN A 800 -65.32 -12.70 62.51
C ASN A 800 -66.00 -14.08 62.68
N HIS A 801 -67.28 -14.09 63.06
CA HIS A 801 -68.09 -15.31 63.16
C HIS A 801 -68.01 -16.22 61.91
N ASP A 802 -68.07 -15.64 60.71
CA ASP A 802 -68.16 -16.42 59.46
C ASP A 802 -66.79 -16.83 58.89
N SER A 803 -65.70 -16.42 59.54
CA SER A 803 -64.34 -16.72 59.09
C SER A 803 -64.04 -18.23 59.14
N VAL A 804 -63.62 -18.77 58.00
CA VAL A 804 -63.26 -20.18 57.80
C VAL A 804 -62.13 -20.56 58.77
N ASN A 805 -62.28 -21.69 59.47
CA ASN A 805 -61.38 -22.19 60.51
C ASN A 805 -61.03 -21.18 61.64
N LYS A 806 -61.76 -20.05 61.73
CA LYS A 806 -61.42 -18.87 62.53
C LYS A 806 -59.97 -18.44 62.33
N GLN A 807 -59.58 -18.28 61.07
CA GLN A 807 -58.25 -17.83 60.64
C GLN A 807 -58.29 -16.65 59.66
N ALA A 808 -57.21 -15.87 59.62
CA ALA A 808 -56.94 -14.85 58.63
C ALA A 808 -55.42 -14.77 58.34
N THR A 809 -55.04 -14.21 57.18
CA THR A 809 -53.65 -14.24 56.70
C THR A 809 -53.22 -12.87 56.18
N PHE A 810 -52.06 -12.38 56.61
CA PHE A 810 -51.60 -11.01 56.32
C PHE A 810 -51.23 -10.70 54.84
N GLY A 811 -51.24 -11.70 53.95
CA GLY A 811 -50.81 -11.58 52.55
C GLY A 811 -49.34 -11.97 52.33
N ASN A 812 -48.97 -12.28 51.08
CA ASN A 812 -47.63 -12.79 50.75
C ASN A 812 -46.55 -11.71 50.84
N PHE A 813 -45.35 -12.10 51.28
CA PHE A 813 -44.17 -11.23 51.36
C PHE A 813 -43.21 -11.52 50.20
N THR A 814 -42.60 -10.49 49.62
CA THR A 814 -41.59 -10.65 48.56
C THR A 814 -40.28 -10.00 48.97
N PHE A 815 -39.18 -10.76 48.92
CA PHE A 815 -37.84 -10.32 49.28
C PHE A 815 -36.93 -10.34 48.06
N THR A 816 -36.04 -9.33 47.92
CA THR A 816 -35.14 -9.17 46.76
C THR A 816 -33.64 -9.16 47.15
N GLU A 817 -33.35 -9.31 48.44
CA GLU A 817 -32.00 -9.32 49.01
C GLU A 817 -31.87 -10.40 50.11
N PRO A 818 -30.68 -10.97 50.35
CA PRO A 818 -30.41 -11.80 51.52
C PRO A 818 -30.42 -10.96 52.80
N GLY A 819 -30.93 -11.51 53.89
CA GLY A 819 -31.04 -10.79 55.16
C GLY A 819 -31.88 -11.52 56.19
N THR A 820 -31.95 -10.95 57.41
CA THR A 820 -32.84 -11.43 58.47
C THR A 820 -33.89 -10.36 58.75
N TYR A 821 -35.13 -10.63 58.36
CA TYR A 821 -36.25 -9.71 58.44
C TYR A 821 -37.16 -10.12 59.60
N LYS A 822 -37.37 -9.22 60.56
CA LYS A 822 -38.18 -9.46 61.76
C LYS A 822 -39.51 -8.73 61.70
N TYR A 823 -40.54 -9.36 62.25
CA TYR A 823 -41.90 -8.85 62.39
C TYR A 823 -42.43 -9.21 63.78
N THR A 824 -43.39 -8.43 64.28
CA THR A 824 -44.16 -8.74 65.48
C THR A 824 -45.64 -8.84 65.14
N VAL A 825 -46.32 -9.86 65.68
CA VAL A 825 -47.76 -10.09 65.48
C VAL A 825 -48.47 -10.15 66.83
N SER A 826 -49.57 -9.40 66.96
CA SER A 826 -50.35 -9.23 68.20
C SER A 826 -51.84 -9.00 67.91
N GLU A 827 -52.72 -9.28 68.87
CA GLU A 827 -54.15 -8.92 68.79
C GLU A 827 -54.38 -7.47 69.26
N GLN A 828 -55.27 -6.74 68.58
CA GLN A 828 -55.78 -5.46 69.07
C GLN A 828 -56.79 -5.69 70.19
N LYS A 829 -56.65 -4.98 71.31
CA LYS A 829 -57.70 -4.92 72.33
C LYS A 829 -58.97 -4.28 71.75
N GLY A 830 -60.01 -5.09 71.57
CA GLY A 830 -61.33 -4.64 71.14
C GLY A 830 -62.24 -4.19 72.29
N ASN A 831 -63.51 -3.94 71.96
CA ASN A 831 -64.50 -3.33 72.85
C ASN A 831 -65.61 -4.28 73.33
N ILE A 832 -65.50 -5.59 73.07
CA ILE A 832 -66.51 -6.57 73.49
C ILE A 832 -66.42 -6.76 75.01
N THR A 833 -67.55 -6.57 75.70
CA THR A 833 -67.60 -6.64 77.17
C THR A 833 -67.38 -8.07 77.70
N SER A 834 -66.81 -8.14 78.91
CA SER A 834 -66.49 -9.38 79.63
C SER A 834 -65.54 -10.35 78.90
N ILE A 835 -64.84 -9.91 77.85
CA ILE A 835 -63.73 -10.64 77.22
C ILE A 835 -62.39 -10.13 77.77
N MET A 836 -61.55 -11.04 78.25
CA MET A 836 -60.10 -10.83 78.28
C MET A 836 -59.56 -11.08 76.86
N TYR A 837 -58.98 -10.03 76.28
CA TYR A 837 -58.28 -10.10 75.00
C TYR A 837 -56.89 -10.70 75.20
N SER A 838 -56.45 -11.53 74.26
CA SER A 838 -55.13 -12.14 74.26
C SER A 838 -54.06 -11.06 74.22
N GLN A 839 -53.18 -11.05 75.22
CA GLN A 839 -51.96 -10.26 75.22
C GLN A 839 -50.79 -11.01 74.55
N ALA A 840 -51.08 -12.11 73.84
CA ALA A 840 -50.04 -12.87 73.18
C ALA A 840 -49.33 -12.03 72.12
N THR A 841 -48.01 -12.21 72.04
CA THR A 841 -47.17 -11.58 71.02
C THR A 841 -46.28 -12.64 70.39
N TYR A 842 -46.11 -12.56 69.08
CA TYR A 842 -45.25 -13.46 68.31
C TYR A 842 -44.16 -12.66 67.60
N ALA A 843 -42.91 -13.10 67.74
CA ALA A 843 -41.80 -12.65 66.91
C ALA A 843 -41.67 -13.59 65.70
N VAL A 844 -41.91 -13.08 64.49
CA VAL A 844 -41.71 -13.82 63.25
C VAL A 844 -40.42 -13.36 62.60
N THR A 845 -39.53 -14.29 62.29
CA THR A 845 -38.26 -14.04 61.62
C THR A 845 -38.23 -14.77 60.29
N VAL A 846 -37.98 -14.02 59.21
CA VAL A 846 -37.71 -14.56 57.88
C VAL A 846 -36.21 -14.40 57.60
N VAL A 847 -35.51 -15.53 57.48
CA VAL A 847 -34.11 -15.56 57.05
C VAL A 847 -34.11 -15.83 55.54
N VAL A 848 -33.62 -14.86 54.77
CA VAL A 848 -33.45 -14.98 53.32
C VAL A 848 -31.97 -15.19 53.03
N SER A 849 -31.66 -16.31 52.38
CA SER A 849 -30.30 -16.71 52.01
C SER A 849 -30.13 -16.69 50.50
N ARG A 850 -28.94 -16.27 50.05
CA ARG A 850 -28.46 -16.50 48.68
C ARG A 850 -28.05 -17.96 48.55
N ILE A 851 -28.51 -18.63 47.50
CA ILE A 851 -28.09 -19.99 47.12
C ILE A 851 -27.31 -19.90 45.82
N ASP A 852 -25.99 -20.03 45.92
CA ASP A 852 -25.10 -20.11 44.76
C ASP A 852 -25.01 -21.55 44.26
N ASN A 853 -25.47 -21.78 43.04
CA ASN A 853 -25.32 -23.06 42.35
C ASN A 853 -24.20 -22.94 41.32
N PRO A 854 -23.19 -23.83 41.27
CA PRO A 854 -22.11 -23.76 40.28
C PRO A 854 -22.57 -24.02 38.84
N SER A 855 -23.84 -24.39 38.63
CA SER A 855 -24.43 -24.73 37.32
C SER A 855 -25.72 -23.97 37.00
N GLN A 856 -26.14 -23.01 37.83
CA GLN A 856 -27.36 -22.20 37.62
C GLN A 856 -27.18 -20.77 38.17
N ALA A 857 -28.06 -19.85 37.78
CA ALA A 857 -28.08 -18.50 38.37
C ALA A 857 -28.30 -18.56 39.90
N ALA A 858 -27.66 -17.64 40.64
CA ALA A 858 -27.82 -17.54 42.08
C ALA A 858 -29.27 -17.18 42.45
N THR A 859 -29.91 -18.00 43.31
CA THR A 859 -31.30 -17.82 43.71
C THR A 859 -31.42 -17.31 45.15
N LEU A 860 -32.64 -16.94 45.56
CA LEU A 860 -32.98 -16.65 46.95
C LEU A 860 -33.85 -17.78 47.52
N GLN A 861 -33.51 -18.25 48.71
CA GLN A 861 -34.33 -19.14 49.52
C GLN A 861 -34.72 -18.42 50.81
N ALA A 862 -35.93 -18.66 51.32
CA ALA A 862 -36.41 -18.07 52.56
C ALA A 862 -36.89 -19.13 53.55
N THR A 863 -36.48 -18.99 54.80
CA THR A 863 -36.91 -19.83 55.94
C THR A 863 -37.62 -18.95 56.95
N VAL A 864 -38.81 -19.38 57.40
CA VAL A 864 -39.63 -18.64 58.37
C VAL A 864 -39.62 -19.37 59.71
N THR A 865 -39.40 -18.65 60.80
CA THR A 865 -39.64 -19.11 62.16
C THR A 865 -40.54 -18.14 62.89
N ALA A 866 -41.47 -18.64 63.69
CA ALA A 866 -42.32 -17.82 64.56
C ALA A 866 -42.19 -18.30 66.00
N GLN A 867 -41.89 -17.40 66.94
CA GLN A 867 -41.74 -17.71 68.36
C GLN A 867 -42.73 -16.90 69.19
N ARG A 868 -43.39 -17.55 70.15
CA ARG A 868 -44.21 -16.83 71.14
C ARG A 868 -43.29 -16.07 72.10
N THR A 869 -43.51 -14.78 72.27
CA THR A 869 -42.76 -13.92 73.20
C THR A 869 -43.58 -13.48 74.41
N GLN A 870 -44.91 -13.47 74.28
CA GLN A 870 -45.87 -13.31 75.39
C GLN A 870 -47.01 -14.31 75.25
N ASN A 871 -47.50 -14.83 76.37
CA ASN A 871 -48.69 -15.67 76.47
C ASN A 871 -49.98 -14.85 76.38
N ASP A 872 -51.15 -15.51 76.30
CA ASP A 872 -52.46 -14.84 76.24
C ASP A 872 -52.76 -13.97 77.47
N ASP A 873 -52.13 -14.27 78.60
CA ASP A 873 -52.18 -13.51 79.85
C ASP A 873 -51.17 -12.34 79.92
N GLY A 874 -50.28 -12.21 78.93
CA GLY A 874 -49.23 -11.19 78.83
C GLY A 874 -47.92 -11.57 79.52
N ASN A 875 -47.86 -12.72 80.21
CA ASN A 875 -46.64 -13.20 80.84
C ASN A 875 -45.64 -13.74 79.80
N ALA A 876 -44.35 -13.69 80.13
CA ALA A 876 -43.34 -14.38 79.33
C ALA A 876 -43.58 -15.91 79.37
N PRO A 877 -43.49 -16.62 78.23
CA PRO A 877 -43.65 -18.07 78.22
C PRO A 877 -42.48 -18.75 78.94
N ALA A 878 -42.77 -19.81 79.69
CA ALA A 878 -41.78 -20.54 80.50
C ALA A 878 -40.66 -21.21 79.68
N SER A 879 -40.81 -21.31 78.36
CA SER A 879 -39.79 -21.70 77.39
C SER A 879 -40.10 -21.07 76.04
N ALA A 880 -39.08 -20.87 75.20
CA ALA A 880 -39.23 -20.29 73.86
C ALA A 880 -39.90 -21.28 72.90
N THR A 881 -41.23 -21.21 72.78
CA THR A 881 -42.02 -22.09 71.91
C THR A 881 -42.07 -21.56 70.48
N THR A 882 -41.49 -22.32 69.54
CA THR A 882 -41.68 -22.11 68.10
C THR A 882 -43.06 -22.62 67.68
N VAL A 883 -43.79 -21.84 66.87
CA VAL A 883 -45.12 -22.19 66.34
C VAL A 883 -45.04 -22.53 64.86
N THR A 884 -45.74 -23.58 64.46
CA THR A 884 -45.94 -24.00 63.07
C THR A 884 -47.41 -23.83 62.68
N GLY A 885 -47.68 -23.37 61.45
CA GLY A 885 -49.03 -23.03 61.01
C GLY A 885 -49.50 -21.66 61.47
N ALA A 886 -50.80 -21.52 61.74
CA ALA A 886 -51.41 -20.25 62.15
C ALA A 886 -51.11 -19.92 63.62
N LEU A 887 -50.80 -18.65 63.91
CA LEU A 887 -50.44 -18.17 65.24
C LEU A 887 -51.69 -18.09 66.14
N PRO A 888 -51.80 -18.85 67.25
CA PRO A 888 -53.03 -18.93 68.03
C PRO A 888 -53.15 -17.81 69.07
N PHE A 889 -54.31 -17.15 69.09
CA PHE A 889 -54.67 -16.15 70.09
C PHE A 889 -55.96 -16.55 70.80
N THR A 890 -55.92 -16.69 72.12
CA THR A 890 -57.06 -17.16 72.93
C THR A 890 -57.68 -16.01 73.71
N ASN A 891 -58.95 -15.69 73.42
CA ASN A 891 -59.75 -14.79 74.24
C ASN A 891 -60.60 -15.59 75.22
N THR A 892 -60.68 -15.11 76.46
CA THR A 892 -61.43 -15.78 77.54
C THR A 892 -62.56 -14.88 77.99
N TRP A 893 -63.80 -15.36 77.84
CA TRP A 893 -64.98 -14.70 78.37
C TRP A 893 -65.18 -15.07 79.84
N ILE A 894 -65.45 -14.07 80.70
CA ILE A 894 -65.60 -14.23 82.14
C ILE A 894 -67.05 -14.02 82.57
N THR A 895 -67.63 -15.06 83.17
CA THR A 895 -68.87 -14.95 83.95
C THR A 895 -68.59 -14.27 85.30
N VAL A 896 -69.37 -13.25 85.65
CA VAL A 896 -69.25 -12.53 86.93
C VAL A 896 -69.52 -13.43 88.15
N SER A 897 -70.16 -14.59 87.94
CA SER A 897 -70.57 -15.57 88.95
C SER A 897 -69.51 -16.63 89.34
N LYS A 898 -68.24 -16.47 88.93
CA LYS A 898 -67.13 -17.38 89.31
C LYS A 898 -65.90 -16.69 89.92
N LEU A 899 -66.08 -15.52 90.56
CA LEU A 899 -65.14 -15.04 91.57
C LEU A 899 -65.32 -15.86 92.86
N PRO A 900 -64.25 -16.37 93.51
CA PRO A 900 -64.37 -17.06 94.79
C PRO A 900 -64.68 -16.04 95.91
N LEU A 901 -65.97 -15.90 96.21
CA LEU A 901 -66.44 -15.20 97.41
C LEU A 901 -66.48 -16.18 98.58
N THR A 902 -66.00 -15.69 99.73
CA THR A 902 -65.83 -16.39 101.01
C THR A 902 -64.87 -17.59 101.00
N GLY A 903 -64.41 -17.96 102.19
CA GLY A 903 -63.56 -19.13 102.41
C GLY A 903 -63.49 -19.48 103.89
N GLU A 904 -63.27 -20.76 104.16
CA GLU A 904 -62.89 -21.31 105.46
C GLU A 904 -61.66 -22.21 105.24
N GLY A 905 -60.79 -22.37 106.24
CA GLY A 905 -59.63 -23.27 106.13
C GLY A 905 -58.25 -22.62 105.86
N GLY A 906 -58.06 -21.35 106.25
CA GLY A 906 -56.77 -20.86 106.75
C GLY A 906 -55.49 -20.95 105.87
N ALA A 907 -55.39 -20.13 104.82
CA ALA A 907 -54.10 -19.62 104.34
C ALA A 907 -54.26 -18.23 103.65
N THR A 908 -53.43 -17.27 104.06
CA THR A 908 -53.20 -15.91 103.50
C THR A 908 -53.96 -15.50 102.21
N PRO A 909 -55.04 -14.71 102.32
CA PRO A 909 -55.63 -14.01 101.18
C PRO A 909 -55.00 -12.61 100.99
N LEU A 910 -54.09 -12.44 100.03
CA LEU A 910 -53.95 -11.27 99.14
C LEU A 910 -52.74 -11.44 98.20
N LEU A 911 -52.93 -12.00 96.99
CA LEU A 911 -51.94 -11.87 95.90
C LEU A 911 -52.57 -11.89 94.50
N TRP A 912 -53.73 -11.23 94.33
CA TRP A 912 -54.40 -11.01 93.04
C TRP A 912 -54.45 -9.53 92.66
N LEU A 913 -53.36 -8.80 92.93
CA LEU A 913 -53.26 -7.36 92.66
C LEU A 913 -51.86 -6.93 92.16
N VAL A 914 -51.23 -7.76 91.32
CA VAL A 914 -50.01 -7.39 90.54
C VAL A 914 -50.17 -7.83 89.08
N ALA A 915 -51.20 -7.29 88.41
CA ALA A 915 -51.35 -7.36 86.94
C ALA A 915 -52.02 -6.10 86.35
N ALA A 916 -52.26 -5.06 87.18
CA ALA A 916 -52.82 -3.78 86.77
C ALA A 916 -52.19 -2.69 87.67
N GLY A 917 -51.14 -2.00 87.18
CA GLY A 917 -50.33 -1.16 88.06
C GLY A 917 -49.29 -0.29 87.36
N GLY A 918 -49.76 0.77 86.70
CA GLY A 918 -48.92 1.92 86.32
C GLY A 918 -48.95 2.27 84.83
N LEU A 919 -49.11 3.54 84.41
CA LEU A 919 -49.47 4.77 85.12
C LEU A 919 -50.28 5.62 84.11
N GLY A 920 -51.21 6.51 84.48
CA GLY A 920 -51.76 6.87 85.79
C GLY A 920 -52.58 8.16 85.61
N ALA A 921 -53.82 8.23 86.11
CA ALA A 921 -54.74 9.33 85.77
C ALA A 921 -55.72 9.67 86.90
N PHE A 922 -55.28 10.49 87.86
CA PHE A 922 -56.19 11.28 88.71
C PHE A 922 -55.45 12.49 89.31
N ALA A 923 -55.74 13.70 88.80
CA ALA A 923 -55.45 14.98 89.43
C ALA A 923 -56.43 16.03 88.88
N LEU A 924 -57.12 16.74 89.76
CA LEU A 924 -58.01 17.86 89.42
C LEU A 924 -57.27 19.19 89.55
N LEU A 925 -57.68 20.17 88.74
CA LEU A 925 -57.66 21.63 88.98
C LEU A 925 -56.55 22.19 89.91
N ILE A 926 -55.64 23.01 89.35
CA ILE A 926 -55.59 24.47 89.63
C ILE A 926 -54.54 25.20 88.75
N LEU A 927 -54.80 26.51 88.61
CA LEU A 927 -54.03 27.61 88.02
C LEU A 927 -52.49 27.57 88.20
N GLY A 928 -51.77 28.26 87.29
CA GLY A 928 -50.46 28.86 87.60
C GLY A 928 -49.45 28.83 86.45
N GLY A 929 -49.11 29.99 85.89
CA GLY A 929 -48.09 30.11 84.85
C GLY A 929 -46.65 30.06 85.37
N GLY A 930 -45.70 29.80 84.47
CA GLY A 930 -44.26 29.80 84.78
C GLY A 930 -43.43 29.72 83.50
N ALA A 931 -42.80 30.82 83.10
CA ALA A 931 -41.98 30.91 81.89
C ALA A 931 -40.54 30.42 82.12
N ILE A 932 -39.77 30.28 81.02
CA ILE A 932 -38.30 30.09 80.97
C ILE A 932 -37.84 28.65 81.34
N GLY A 933 -36.86 28.02 80.66
CA GLY A 933 -36.21 28.38 79.39
C GLY A 933 -34.75 27.89 79.25
N ARG A 934 -34.35 27.53 78.02
CA ARG A 934 -32.96 27.38 77.50
C ARG A 934 -31.89 26.69 78.38
N LYS A 935 -31.40 25.53 77.91
CA LYS A 935 -30.04 25.27 77.34
C LYS A 935 -30.00 23.80 76.84
N ARG A 936 -29.28 23.43 75.77
CA ARG A 936 -27.81 23.22 75.64
C ARG A 936 -27.24 22.31 76.74
N GLN A 937 -26.34 21.36 76.48
CA GLN A 937 -25.44 21.24 75.32
C GLN A 937 -25.02 19.78 75.03
N THR A 938 -24.49 19.58 73.82
CA THR A 938 -23.58 18.51 73.36
C THR A 938 -22.95 17.59 74.41
N LEU A 939 -23.03 16.28 74.17
CA LEU A 939 -21.95 15.57 73.46
C LEU A 939 -22.55 14.52 72.50
#